data_AF-A0A938SRN8-F1
#
_entry.id   AF-A0A938SRN8-F1
#
_cell.length_a   1.000
_cell.length_b   1.000
_cell.length_c   1.000
_cell.angle_alpha   90.00
_cell.angle_beta   90.00
_cell.angle_gamma   90.00
#
_symmetry.space_group_name_H-M   'P 1'
#
loop_
_entity.id
_entity.type
_entity.pdbx_description
1 polymer ?
#
loop_
_entity_poly.entity_id
_entity_poly.type
_entity_poly.pdbx_seq_one_letter_code
_entity_poly.pdbx_strand_id
1 'polypeptide(L)'
;MRLRARDARPGQHDPRPVRGSDPRGGVGVTTKAATTATIDGRTVEVIGGDTILAAAARVGIPIPTLCHAPGLEPEGGCRMCLVEIDGQRPQAACHTPISPGMSVRTATPHLGRVRRDLLELTLSALPAGACTPREDGTRFERLLAEHGVGSCEFGHHAERKPLDDSHPYMRFDRDRCIACRLCLNACERVQGQFVYAIEGRGGRSRLVFGPGERFAESDCVSCGACVDECPTGAVTDRDRLARADQARATDSVCGYCGVGCRTRVESSGDLVLRIEGVPGAAVNDGHLCVKGRYAHAYHRSKDRLTTPLLREGSGDFRPVSWAEAIDFAARRLVEIRDRSGPDALGTMTSARSTNEAAYLLQKLFRSVIGTNNTDCCARVCHSSTAVALGMVTGTGAATASYADLEETGLIVIAGANPTEAHPVIGARIKQAVLRGAALVTIDPRHIELSRYAAVHLPLWPGGNVALFNALAKVMAEEGLYDRDYVAERCEGFEEFSGFLAAQSLDELATIARIPAESIRKAARLIAARGPGVFVSGLGLSEQTQGVAGVMAYANLAMLNGALGRRGSGMLPLRGQNNVQGAADMGSQPYSLPGYMKLGDTEVRRRLDQLWGAAPPTQPGKTIPEMYDAAIAGSLRALWIQGEDVVQSDPNTDNVLKALKSLGLLIVQELFMTDTARLAHVVFPAASVLEQEGTFTNGERRIQRVMPAVAPPGSARPDWEVIRDVAVAMKGLGASWKYRTPADVMDELARVVPHLFGGVSYDRLGGDGLQWPCPAPGHPGTRTLHEGTFVRGKGAFMSVDYAPPQDATSEQYPFVLITGRVLDHYNVGTMTRRTPNSRLVGKDYLEIHPADAARLGIEDGSPVRVRSRWGQAVAPARVSRRMLPGTSFLTFHFPETQTNRVVGPWTDPTSKCPDYKVVAVGLAPA
;
A
#
# COMPACT_ATOMS: atom_id res chain seq x y z
N MET A 1 -31.25 18.50 -32.24
CA MET A 1 -31.92 19.75 -31.83
C MET A 1 -30.92 20.56 -31.02
N ARG A 2 -30.37 21.65 -31.58
CA ARG A 2 -29.29 22.46 -31.01
C ARG A 2 -29.84 23.36 -29.90
N LEU A 3 -29.38 23.21 -28.66
CA LEU A 3 -29.62 24.18 -27.59
C LEU A 3 -28.28 24.76 -27.10
N ARG A 4 -28.25 26.10 -27.13
CA ARG A 4 -27.10 26.96 -26.88
C ARG A 4 -26.70 26.92 -25.41
N ALA A 5 -25.40 26.72 -25.14
CA ALA A 5 -24.80 26.96 -23.85
C ALA A 5 -24.83 28.48 -23.56
N ARG A 6 -25.36 28.86 -22.40
CA ARG A 6 -25.20 30.21 -21.82
C ARG A 6 -24.01 30.17 -20.88
N ASP A 7 -23.08 31.09 -21.11
CA ASP A 7 -21.95 31.39 -20.25
C ASP A 7 -22.38 31.69 -18.80
N ALA A 8 -21.90 30.89 -17.86
CA ALA A 8 -21.90 31.23 -16.44
C ALA A 8 -20.44 31.48 -16.01
N ARG A 9 -20.10 32.76 -15.81
CA ARG A 9 -18.82 33.17 -15.21
C ARG A 9 -18.77 32.66 -13.76
N PRO A 10 -17.64 32.11 -13.28
CA PRO A 10 -17.49 31.80 -11.86
C PRO A 10 -17.39 33.11 -11.07
N GLY A 11 -18.28 33.27 -10.08
CA GLY A 11 -18.24 34.39 -9.15
C GLY A 11 -16.95 34.40 -8.35
N GLN A 12 -16.28 35.56 -8.34
CA GLN A 12 -15.16 35.86 -7.46
C GLN A 12 -15.62 35.73 -6.00
N HIS A 13 -15.15 34.71 -5.29
CA HIS A 13 -15.17 34.69 -3.84
C HIS A 13 -13.95 35.48 -3.34
N ASP A 14 -14.22 36.68 -2.87
CA ASP A 14 -13.29 37.55 -2.16
C ASP A 14 -12.91 36.92 -0.80
N PRO A 15 -11.65 36.51 -0.57
CA PRO A 15 -11.24 35.95 0.71
C PRO A 15 -10.97 37.08 1.69
N ARG A 16 -11.89 37.28 2.64
CA ARG A 16 -11.62 38.18 3.79
C ARG A 16 -10.42 37.64 4.58
N PRO A 17 -9.43 38.46 4.92
CA PRO A 17 -8.25 38.01 5.65
C PRO A 17 -8.59 37.71 7.11
N VAL A 18 -8.20 36.51 7.55
CA VAL A 18 -8.12 36.16 8.97
C VAL A 18 -7.02 37.05 9.59
N ARG A 19 -7.41 37.97 10.47
CA ARG A 19 -6.46 38.84 11.19
C ARG A 19 -5.59 38.00 12.11
N GLY A 20 -4.28 38.04 11.90
CA GLY A 20 -3.29 37.52 12.81
C GLY A 20 -3.29 38.27 14.14
N SER A 21 -3.13 37.53 15.23
CA SER A 21 -2.93 38.06 16.58
C SER A 21 -1.45 38.32 16.84
N ASP A 22 -1.10 39.58 17.07
CA ASP A 22 0.20 40.06 17.57
C ASP A 22 0.32 39.78 19.09
N PRO A 23 1.43 39.25 19.64
CA PRO A 23 1.53 38.94 21.06
C PRO A 23 2.40 39.98 21.79
N ARG A 24 1.84 41.14 22.18
CA ARG A 24 2.47 42.01 23.20
C ARG A 24 1.47 42.78 24.04
N GLY A 25 1.46 42.51 25.35
CA GLY A 25 1.06 43.48 26.38
C GLY A 25 0.20 42.94 27.52
N GLY A 26 0.73 43.02 28.76
CA GLY A 26 -0.06 43.26 29.97
C GLY A 26 -0.22 42.07 30.92
N VAL A 27 0.66 41.98 31.92
CA VAL A 27 0.48 41.16 33.12
C VAL A 27 -0.63 41.80 33.96
N GLY A 28 -1.86 41.31 33.79
CA GLY A 28 -2.97 41.52 34.70
C GLY A 28 -3.22 40.23 35.46
N VAL A 29 -3.14 40.29 36.79
CA VAL A 29 -3.48 39.18 37.70
C VAL A 29 -4.93 38.76 37.45
N THR A 30 -5.12 37.66 36.73
CA THR A 30 -6.41 37.04 36.48
C THR A 30 -6.54 35.79 37.34
N THR A 31 -7.62 35.74 38.12
CA THR A 31 -8.18 34.54 38.73
C THR A 31 -8.13 33.37 37.75
N LYS A 32 -7.56 32.21 38.16
CA LYS A 32 -7.55 30.97 37.36
C LYS A 32 -8.94 30.74 36.76
N ALA A 33 -9.07 30.96 35.45
CA ALA A 33 -10.25 30.52 34.73
C ALA A 33 -10.40 29.02 34.96
N ALA A 34 -11.62 28.55 35.25
CA ALA A 34 -11.87 27.12 35.25
C ALA A 34 -11.36 26.55 33.91
N THR A 35 -10.60 25.47 33.95
CA THR A 35 -10.14 24.74 32.76
C THR A 35 -10.97 23.47 32.54
N THR A 36 -11.99 23.27 33.37
CA THR A 36 -12.76 22.04 33.44
C THR A 36 -14.26 22.29 33.35
N ALA A 37 -14.97 21.28 32.87
CA ALA A 37 -16.42 21.16 32.85
C ALA A 37 -16.83 19.89 33.59
N THR A 38 -18.13 19.66 33.79
CA THR A 38 -18.66 18.44 34.41
C THR A 38 -19.67 17.79 33.50
N ILE A 39 -19.50 16.49 33.23
CA ILE A 39 -20.46 15.65 32.47
C ILE A 39 -20.87 14.50 33.38
N ASP A 40 -22.16 14.40 33.71
CA ASP A 40 -22.72 13.41 34.66
C ASP A 40 -21.93 13.31 35.98
N GLY A 41 -21.54 14.47 36.53
CA GLY A 41 -20.75 14.56 37.76
C GLY A 41 -19.25 14.25 37.60
N ARG A 42 -18.79 13.79 36.42
CA ARG A 42 -17.35 13.60 36.15
C ARG A 42 -16.72 14.89 35.64
N THR A 43 -15.59 15.27 36.23
CA THR A 43 -14.80 16.40 35.76
C THR A 43 -14.11 16.06 34.44
N VAL A 44 -14.22 16.94 33.45
CA VAL A 44 -13.62 16.78 32.13
C VAL A 44 -12.80 18.02 31.80
N GLU A 45 -11.61 17.83 31.23
CA GLU A 45 -10.79 18.92 30.72
C GLU A 45 -11.39 19.50 29.44
N VAL A 46 -11.48 20.84 29.40
CA VAL A 46 -11.96 21.58 28.24
C VAL A 46 -10.79 21.86 27.30
N ILE A 47 -10.79 21.17 26.15
CA ILE A 47 -9.83 21.42 25.07
C ILE A 47 -10.52 22.32 24.04
N GLY A 48 -9.85 23.40 23.62
CA GLY A 48 -10.43 24.37 22.69
C GLY A 48 -10.89 23.73 21.39
N GLY A 49 -12.13 24.01 20.99
CA GLY A 49 -12.74 23.47 19.76
C GLY A 49 -13.49 22.14 19.93
N ASP A 50 -13.37 21.48 21.08
CA ASP A 50 -14.08 20.23 21.33
C ASP A 50 -15.58 20.42 21.50
N THR A 51 -16.32 19.43 21.02
CA THR A 51 -17.75 19.30 21.30
C THR A 51 -17.97 18.55 22.62
N ILE A 52 -19.15 18.69 23.21
CA ILE A 52 -19.56 17.90 24.39
C ILE A 52 -19.45 16.41 24.10
N LEU A 53 -19.79 15.98 22.87
CA LEU A 53 -19.70 14.56 22.48
C LEU A 53 -18.26 14.05 22.49
N ALA A 54 -17.32 14.82 21.94
CA ALA A 54 -15.90 14.46 21.94
C ALA A 54 -15.33 14.42 23.37
N ALA A 55 -15.70 15.38 24.21
CA ALA A 55 -15.29 15.44 25.61
C ALA A 55 -15.85 14.26 26.43
N ALA A 56 -17.13 13.92 26.25
CA ALA A 56 -17.76 12.78 26.90
C ALA A 56 -17.09 11.45 26.52
N ALA A 57 -16.77 11.28 25.23
CA ALA A 57 -16.09 10.07 24.74
C ALA A 57 -14.72 9.85 25.41
N ARG A 58 -13.93 10.91 25.65
CA ARG A 58 -12.62 10.81 26.33
C ARG A 58 -12.71 10.29 27.76
N VAL A 59 -13.79 10.60 28.47
CA VAL A 59 -14.00 10.16 29.86
C VAL A 59 -14.90 8.93 29.97
N GLY A 60 -15.16 8.27 28.84
CA GLY A 60 -15.94 7.04 28.77
C GLY A 60 -17.41 7.22 29.14
N ILE A 61 -17.99 8.40 28.90
CA ILE A 61 -19.44 8.64 29.06
C ILE A 61 -20.12 8.45 27.69
N PRO A 62 -20.95 7.42 27.53
CA PRO A 62 -21.61 7.16 26.25
C PRO A 62 -22.75 8.15 26.02
N ILE A 63 -22.80 8.73 24.82
CA ILE A 63 -23.92 9.54 24.35
C ILE A 63 -24.41 8.90 23.04
N PRO A 64 -25.71 8.53 22.92
CA PRO A 64 -26.19 7.77 21.75
C PRO A 64 -26.20 8.64 20.49
N THR A 65 -25.74 8.06 19.37
CA THR A 65 -25.75 8.69 18.05
C THR A 65 -26.16 7.70 16.97
N LEU A 66 -26.83 8.20 15.92
CA LEU A 66 -27.11 7.44 14.69
C LEU A 66 -26.48 8.06 13.44
N CYS A 67 -26.13 9.35 13.47
CA CYS A 67 -25.55 10.10 12.35
C CYS A 67 -24.15 10.63 12.65
N HIS A 68 -23.43 10.01 13.60
CA HIS A 68 -22.04 10.35 13.91
C HIS A 68 -21.21 9.07 14.12
N ALA A 69 -19.93 9.18 13.79
CA ALA A 69 -18.90 8.18 14.07
C ALA A 69 -17.56 8.91 14.29
N PRO A 70 -16.64 8.33 15.08
CA PRO A 70 -15.30 8.90 15.26
C PRO A 70 -14.60 9.15 13.92
N GLY A 71 -13.89 10.27 13.80
CA GLY A 71 -13.18 10.65 12.56
C GLY A 71 -14.05 11.21 11.44
N LEU A 72 -15.39 11.22 11.59
CA LEU A 72 -16.31 11.82 10.64
C LEU A 72 -16.93 13.12 11.20
N GLU A 73 -17.19 14.05 10.29
CA GLU A 73 -17.89 15.29 10.60
C GLU A 73 -19.29 15.00 11.18
N PRO A 74 -19.71 15.67 12.27
CA PRO A 74 -21.04 15.52 12.81
C PRO A 74 -22.12 16.03 11.85
N GLU A 75 -23.14 15.22 11.59
CA GLU A 75 -24.30 15.61 10.76
C GLU A 75 -25.41 16.34 11.54
N GLY A 76 -25.54 16.05 12.84
CA GLY A 76 -26.58 16.63 13.71
C GLY A 76 -28.02 16.23 13.39
N GLY A 77 -28.28 15.46 12.33
CA GLY A 77 -29.62 15.13 11.86
C GLY A 77 -30.42 14.20 12.78
N CYS A 78 -29.80 13.22 13.44
CA CYS A 78 -30.52 12.21 14.22
C CYS A 78 -31.07 12.70 15.57
N ARG A 79 -30.51 13.77 16.13
CA ARG A 79 -30.85 14.32 17.46
C ARG A 79 -30.79 13.35 18.65
N MET A 80 -30.30 12.11 18.48
CA MET A 80 -30.12 11.16 19.59
C MET A 80 -29.15 11.66 20.67
N CYS A 81 -28.17 12.48 20.28
CA CYS A 81 -27.15 13.03 21.19
C CYS A 81 -27.59 14.29 21.96
N LEU A 82 -28.90 14.54 22.07
CA LEU A 82 -29.39 15.63 22.92
C LEU A 82 -28.94 15.41 24.37
N VAL A 83 -28.42 16.47 24.99
CA VAL A 83 -27.99 16.53 26.39
C VAL A 83 -28.60 17.76 27.05
N GLU A 84 -28.80 17.69 28.36
CA GLU A 84 -29.25 18.83 29.16
C GLU A 84 -28.06 19.58 29.72
N ILE A 85 -28.06 20.90 29.57
CA ILE A 85 -27.04 21.80 30.10
C ILE A 85 -27.74 22.72 31.09
N ASP A 86 -27.14 22.95 32.25
CA ASP A 86 -27.77 23.77 33.29
C ASP A 86 -28.12 25.18 32.80
N GLY A 87 -29.37 25.58 33.04
CA GLY A 87 -29.92 26.85 32.60
C GLY A 87 -30.23 26.97 31.10
N GLN A 88 -30.10 25.88 30.32
CA GLN A 88 -30.31 25.89 28.87
C GLN A 88 -31.34 24.84 28.42
N ARG A 89 -31.89 25.04 27.23
CA ARG A 89 -32.70 23.99 26.54
C ARG A 89 -31.78 22.86 26.07
N PRO A 90 -32.27 21.61 25.94
CA PRO A 90 -31.48 20.50 25.44
C PRO A 90 -30.75 20.84 24.13
N GLN A 91 -29.45 20.53 24.08
CA GLN A 91 -28.57 20.82 22.95
C GLN A 91 -27.99 19.52 22.37
N ALA A 92 -27.67 19.51 21.08
CA ALA A 92 -27.03 18.37 20.45
C ALA A 92 -25.54 18.34 20.80
N ALA A 93 -25.10 17.35 21.58
CA ALA A 93 -23.73 17.25 22.05
C ALA A 93 -22.68 17.21 20.92
N CYS A 94 -23.08 16.78 19.72
CA CYS A 94 -22.19 16.67 18.56
C CYS A 94 -21.84 18.00 17.88
N HIS A 95 -22.56 19.10 18.16
CA HIS A 95 -22.27 20.43 17.62
C HIS A 95 -22.04 21.49 18.69
N THR A 96 -22.39 21.19 19.94
CA THR A 96 -22.21 22.14 21.04
C THR A 96 -20.78 22.07 21.58
N PRO A 97 -20.00 23.15 21.51
CA PRO A 97 -18.68 23.19 22.12
C PRO A 97 -18.75 23.03 23.64
N ILE A 98 -17.82 22.29 24.23
CA ILE A 98 -17.70 22.24 25.69
C ILE A 98 -16.98 23.51 26.16
N SER A 99 -17.47 24.11 27.26
CA SER A 99 -16.90 25.35 27.82
C SER A 99 -16.62 25.19 29.30
N PRO A 100 -15.66 25.94 29.87
CA PRO A 100 -15.40 25.86 31.29
C PRO A 100 -16.61 26.15 32.17
N GLY A 101 -16.74 25.41 33.26
CA GLY A 101 -17.86 25.51 34.20
C GLY A 101 -19.19 24.95 33.67
N MET A 102 -19.22 24.43 32.44
CA MET A 102 -20.41 23.78 31.89
C MET A 102 -20.74 22.51 32.70
N SER A 103 -22.01 22.36 33.08
CA SER A 103 -22.54 21.18 33.75
C SER A 103 -23.55 20.51 32.81
N VAL A 104 -23.23 19.28 32.39
CA VAL A 104 -23.96 18.52 31.37
C VAL A 104 -24.52 17.24 32.00
N ARG A 105 -25.81 16.97 31.76
CA ARG A 105 -26.47 15.69 32.05
C ARG A 105 -26.78 14.96 30.74
N THR A 106 -26.32 13.72 30.61
CA THR A 106 -26.51 12.92 29.39
C THR A 106 -27.68 11.95 29.46
N ALA A 107 -28.17 11.64 30.67
CA ALA A 107 -29.29 10.74 30.90
C ALA A 107 -30.27 11.32 31.94
N THR A 108 -31.44 11.76 31.48
CA THR A 108 -32.56 12.21 32.33
C THR A 108 -33.86 11.56 31.86
N PRO A 109 -34.90 11.48 32.70
CA PRO A 109 -36.21 10.96 32.28
C PRO A 109 -36.81 11.75 31.10
N HIS A 110 -36.52 13.05 31.00
CA HIS A 110 -36.94 13.87 29.87
C HIS A 110 -36.21 13.48 28.58
N LEU A 111 -34.88 13.39 28.61
CA LEU A 111 -34.08 12.94 27.45
C LEU A 111 -34.46 11.52 27.02
N GLY A 112 -34.77 10.63 27.97
CA GLY A 112 -35.23 9.27 27.69
C GLY A 112 -36.52 9.23 26.87
N ARG A 113 -37.50 10.08 27.18
CA ARG A 113 -38.74 10.23 26.39
C ARG A 113 -38.46 10.80 25.01
N VAL A 114 -37.71 11.90 24.93
CA VAL A 114 -37.37 12.53 23.64
C VAL A 114 -36.65 11.57 22.71
N ARG A 115 -35.68 10.79 23.21
CA ARG A 115 -34.96 9.78 22.42
C ARG A 115 -35.88 8.65 21.96
N ARG A 116 -36.83 8.21 22.78
CA ARG A 116 -37.86 7.23 22.38
C ARG A 116 -38.69 7.76 21.22
N ASP A 117 -39.24 8.98 21.33
CA ASP A 117 -40.07 9.59 20.29
C ASP A 117 -39.29 9.76 18.97
N LEU A 118 -38.00 10.14 19.05
CA LEU A 118 -37.11 10.25 17.88
C LEU A 118 -36.85 8.91 17.19
N LEU A 119 -36.63 7.84 17.97
CA LEU A 119 -36.44 6.49 17.45
C LEU A 119 -37.71 5.98 16.76
N GLU A 120 -38.87 6.23 17.36
CA GLU A 120 -40.17 5.84 16.82
C GLU A 120 -40.49 6.60 15.53
N LEU A 121 -40.23 7.91 15.48
CA LEU A 121 -40.34 8.71 14.26
C LEU A 121 -39.37 8.24 13.16
N THR A 122 -38.17 7.79 13.54
CA THR A 122 -37.21 7.22 12.59
C THR A 122 -37.71 5.88 12.05
N LEU A 123 -38.31 5.05 12.90
CA LEU A 123 -38.87 3.75 12.54
C LEU A 123 -40.12 3.88 11.64
N SER A 124 -40.96 4.91 11.84
CA SER A 124 -42.16 5.18 11.02
C SER A 124 -41.83 5.46 9.56
N ALA A 125 -40.64 5.99 9.29
CA ALA A 125 -40.13 6.26 7.95
C ALA A 125 -39.63 4.99 7.22
N LEU A 126 -39.54 3.85 7.91
CA LEU A 126 -39.13 2.56 7.33
C LEU A 126 -40.36 1.65 7.12
N PRO A 127 -40.30 0.65 6.21
CA PRO A 127 -41.36 -0.35 6.10
C PRO A 127 -41.49 -1.20 7.37
N ALA A 128 -42.70 -1.71 7.62
CA ALA A 128 -42.98 -2.57 8.77
C ALA A 128 -42.04 -3.79 8.81
N GLY A 129 -41.40 -4.00 9.96
CA GLY A 129 -40.47 -5.11 10.20
C GLY A 129 -39.08 -4.95 9.56
N ALA A 130 -38.76 -3.80 8.96
CA ALA A 130 -37.42 -3.57 8.37
C ALA A 130 -36.30 -3.63 9.43
N CYS A 131 -36.56 -3.05 10.61
CA CYS A 131 -35.71 -3.08 11.79
C CYS A 131 -36.57 -3.42 13.02
N THR A 132 -36.02 -4.22 13.93
CA THR A 132 -36.72 -4.67 15.16
C THR A 132 -35.77 -4.58 16.36
N PRO A 133 -36.27 -4.34 17.58
CA PRO A 133 -35.43 -4.29 18.78
C PRO A 133 -34.59 -5.55 18.96
N ARG A 134 -33.26 -5.39 19.06
CA ARG A 134 -32.31 -6.49 19.28
C ARG A 134 -31.08 -6.01 20.02
N GLU A 135 -30.75 -6.64 21.14
CA GLU A 135 -29.53 -6.33 21.92
C GLU A 135 -28.25 -6.71 21.17
N ASP A 136 -28.29 -7.77 20.36
CA ASP A 136 -27.19 -8.24 19.50
C ASP A 136 -27.23 -7.64 18.08
N GLY A 137 -28.16 -6.70 17.84
CA GLY A 137 -28.46 -6.15 16.51
C GLY A 137 -27.50 -5.04 16.07
N THR A 138 -27.90 -4.35 15.00
CA THR A 138 -27.25 -3.13 14.52
C THR A 138 -27.35 -1.99 15.54
N ARG A 139 -26.57 -0.91 15.37
CA ARG A 139 -26.60 0.24 16.30
C ARG A 139 -28.01 0.79 16.49
N PHE A 140 -28.81 0.84 15.43
CA PHE A 140 -30.19 1.27 15.50
C PHE A 140 -31.08 0.28 16.27
N GLU A 141 -30.98 -1.01 15.97
CA GLU A 141 -31.78 -2.05 16.65
C GLU A 141 -31.48 -2.16 18.14
N ARG A 142 -30.22 -1.93 18.55
CA ARG A 142 -29.84 -1.85 19.97
C ARG A 142 -30.47 -0.66 20.67
N LEU A 143 -30.48 0.51 20.03
CA LEU A 143 -31.13 1.71 20.58
C LEU A 143 -32.66 1.53 20.67
N LEU A 144 -33.28 0.82 19.72
CA LEU A 144 -34.69 0.46 19.81
C LEU A 144 -34.96 -0.43 21.05
N ALA A 145 -34.10 -1.42 21.30
CA ALA A 145 -34.21 -2.28 22.49
C ALA A 145 -33.99 -1.50 23.79
N GLU A 146 -32.93 -0.69 23.86
CA GLU A 146 -32.58 0.13 25.04
C GLU A 146 -33.71 1.08 25.44
N HIS A 147 -34.43 1.66 24.48
CA HIS A 147 -35.51 2.61 24.73
C HIS A 147 -36.93 2.00 24.74
N GLY A 148 -37.06 0.68 24.51
CA GLY A 148 -38.32 -0.05 24.52
C GLY A 148 -39.26 0.25 23.34
N VAL A 149 -38.71 0.53 22.15
CA VAL A 149 -39.47 0.89 20.93
C VAL A 149 -39.73 -0.37 20.10
N GLY A 150 -40.75 -1.15 20.47
CA GLY A 150 -41.12 -2.41 19.79
C GLY A 150 -42.22 -2.31 18.72
N SER A 151 -43.03 -1.26 18.77
CA SER A 151 -44.09 -0.95 17.82
C SER A 151 -44.05 0.53 17.48
N CYS A 152 -44.52 0.90 16.28
CA CYS A 152 -44.57 2.29 15.84
C CYS A 152 -46.01 2.81 15.87
N GLU A 153 -46.36 3.62 16.87
CA GLU A 153 -47.66 4.25 17.04
C GLU A 153 -47.98 5.23 15.90
N PHE A 154 -46.96 5.84 15.31
CA PHE A 154 -47.11 6.70 14.12
C PHE A 154 -47.51 5.93 12.84
N GLY A 155 -47.46 4.59 12.86
CA GLY A 155 -47.60 3.76 11.67
C GLY A 155 -46.36 3.78 10.78
N HIS A 156 -46.39 3.01 9.68
CA HIS A 156 -45.29 2.97 8.70
C HIS A 156 -45.72 3.66 7.41
N HIS A 157 -44.86 4.53 6.87
CA HIS A 157 -45.18 5.38 5.71
C HIS A 157 -44.41 5.03 4.44
N ALA A 158 -43.53 4.03 4.49
CA ALA A 158 -42.70 3.63 3.36
C ALA A 158 -43.14 2.29 2.75
N GLU A 159 -43.17 2.25 1.42
CA GLU A 159 -43.30 1.02 0.64
C GLU A 159 -41.98 0.23 0.62
N ARG A 160 -42.08 -1.10 0.53
CA ARG A 160 -40.93 -1.98 0.40
C ARG A 160 -40.24 -1.82 -0.96
N LYS A 161 -38.92 -1.87 -0.96
CA LYS A 161 -38.07 -1.70 -2.14
C LYS A 161 -37.24 -2.96 -2.38
N PRO A 162 -36.86 -3.23 -3.64
CA PRO A 162 -35.95 -4.33 -3.92
C PRO A 162 -34.58 -4.10 -3.28
N LEU A 163 -34.02 -5.17 -2.71
CA LEU A 163 -32.64 -5.21 -2.27
C LEU A 163 -31.72 -5.08 -3.49
N ASP A 164 -30.73 -4.19 -3.40
CA ASP A 164 -29.67 -4.12 -4.40
C ASP A 164 -28.49 -5.00 -3.96
N ASP A 165 -28.38 -6.18 -4.57
CA ASP A 165 -27.30 -7.14 -4.39
C ASP A 165 -26.38 -7.26 -5.63
N SER A 166 -26.41 -6.22 -6.48
CA SER A 166 -25.63 -6.17 -7.73
C SER A 166 -24.12 -6.20 -7.49
N HIS A 167 -23.65 -5.61 -6.39
CA HIS A 167 -22.23 -5.50 -6.09
C HIS A 167 -21.67 -6.84 -5.57
N PRO A 168 -20.46 -7.28 -5.99
CA PRO A 168 -19.93 -8.60 -5.64
C PRO A 168 -19.78 -8.85 -4.13
N TYR A 169 -19.45 -7.81 -3.37
CA TYR A 169 -19.15 -7.91 -1.93
C TYR A 169 -20.15 -7.22 -1.00
N MET A 170 -20.98 -6.33 -1.52
CA MET A 170 -21.80 -5.45 -0.71
C MET A 170 -23.23 -5.47 -1.23
N ARG A 171 -24.18 -5.17 -0.36
CA ARG A 171 -25.57 -5.00 -0.72
C ARG A 171 -26.13 -3.74 -0.09
N PHE A 172 -27.13 -3.15 -0.73
CA PHE A 172 -27.83 -1.97 -0.25
C PHE A 172 -29.33 -2.23 -0.13
N ASP A 173 -29.78 -2.33 1.12
CA ASP A 173 -31.17 -2.43 1.51
C ASP A 173 -31.74 -1.04 1.80
N ARG A 174 -32.51 -0.52 0.83
CA ARG A 174 -33.16 0.79 0.93
C ARG A 174 -34.23 0.82 2.02
N ASP A 175 -34.81 -0.31 2.39
CA ASP A 175 -35.88 -0.40 3.40
C ASP A 175 -35.34 -0.20 4.82
N ARG A 176 -34.02 -0.32 5.00
CA ARG A 176 -33.33 -0.09 6.28
C ARG A 176 -32.65 1.28 6.37
N CYS A 177 -32.73 2.10 5.32
CA CYS A 177 -31.97 3.34 5.24
C CYS A 177 -32.66 4.49 5.97
N ILE A 178 -32.05 5.00 7.04
CA ILE A 178 -32.54 6.16 7.81
C ILE A 178 -31.98 7.51 7.33
N ALA A 179 -31.36 7.55 6.14
CA ALA A 179 -30.74 8.74 5.55
C ALA A 179 -29.80 9.53 6.50
N CYS A 180 -29.10 8.84 7.40
CA CYS A 180 -28.19 9.45 8.38
C CYS A 180 -26.89 10.03 7.78
N ARG A 181 -26.65 9.80 6.49
CA ARG A 181 -25.50 10.29 5.70
C ARG A 181 -24.11 9.77 6.12
N LEU A 182 -24.02 8.84 7.08
CA LEU A 182 -22.72 8.28 7.47
C LEU A 182 -21.98 7.55 6.35
N CYS A 183 -22.69 6.77 5.52
CA CYS A 183 -22.08 6.12 4.36
C CYS A 183 -21.55 7.13 3.33
N LEU A 184 -22.23 8.27 3.18
CA LEU A 184 -21.80 9.38 2.33
C LEU A 184 -20.54 10.02 2.93
N ASN A 185 -20.56 10.40 4.21
CA ASN A 185 -19.39 10.99 4.88
C ASN A 185 -18.18 10.07 4.87
N ALA A 186 -18.34 8.77 5.13
CA ALA A 186 -17.25 7.81 5.03
C ALA A 186 -16.67 7.75 3.61
N CYS A 187 -17.54 7.73 2.59
CA CYS A 187 -17.11 7.69 1.19
C CYS A 187 -16.37 8.97 0.75
N GLU A 188 -16.80 10.13 1.25
CA GLU A 188 -16.21 11.44 0.89
C GLU A 188 -14.95 11.77 1.71
N ARG A 189 -15.00 11.55 3.02
CA ARG A 189 -13.96 12.00 3.96
C ARG A 189 -12.89 10.96 4.20
N VAL A 190 -13.23 9.67 4.25
CA VAL A 190 -12.24 8.61 4.44
C VAL A 190 -11.68 8.21 3.08
N GLN A 191 -12.53 7.83 2.13
CA GLN A 191 -12.09 7.27 0.86
C GLN A 191 -11.88 8.31 -0.25
N GLY A 192 -12.62 9.42 -0.25
CA GLY A 192 -12.58 10.45 -1.29
C GLY A 192 -13.06 9.98 -2.67
N GLN A 193 -14.15 9.20 -2.73
CA GLN A 193 -14.74 8.70 -3.98
C GLN A 193 -16.12 9.28 -4.32
N PHE A 194 -16.81 9.93 -3.37
CA PHE A 194 -18.06 10.68 -3.64
C PHE A 194 -19.16 9.89 -4.37
N VAL A 195 -19.32 8.60 -4.02
CA VAL A 195 -20.25 7.66 -4.68
C VAL A 195 -21.72 8.00 -4.39
N TYR A 196 -22.00 8.48 -3.18
CA TYR A 196 -23.36 8.69 -2.69
C TYR A 196 -23.84 10.12 -2.93
N ALA A 197 -25.12 10.28 -3.24
CA ALA A 197 -25.81 11.56 -3.21
C ALA A 197 -27.17 11.44 -2.50
N ILE A 198 -27.78 12.57 -2.14
CA ILE A 198 -29.14 12.64 -1.62
C ILE A 198 -30.06 13.23 -2.70
N GLU A 199 -31.07 12.46 -3.07
CA GLU A 199 -32.15 12.91 -3.94
C GLU A 199 -33.41 13.21 -3.13
N GLY A 200 -34.17 14.24 -3.51
CA GLY A 200 -35.40 14.62 -2.82
C GLY A 200 -35.20 15.57 -1.63
N ARG A 201 -36.30 15.95 -0.97
CA ARG A 201 -36.32 16.88 0.17
C ARG A 201 -37.29 16.41 1.26
N GLY A 202 -36.96 16.67 2.52
CA GLY A 202 -37.80 16.31 3.67
C GLY A 202 -37.98 14.79 3.78
N GLY A 203 -39.20 14.32 4.09
CA GLY A 203 -39.50 12.89 4.17
C GLY A 203 -39.33 12.10 2.86
N ARG A 204 -39.07 12.77 1.73
CA ARG A 204 -38.77 12.13 0.43
C ARG A 204 -37.27 12.00 0.15
N SER A 205 -36.41 12.45 1.06
CA SER A 205 -34.96 12.36 0.88
C SER A 205 -34.49 10.91 0.91
N ARG A 206 -33.73 10.50 -0.13
CA ARG A 206 -33.20 9.15 -0.27
C ARG A 206 -31.76 9.16 -0.76
N LEU A 207 -30.99 8.17 -0.31
CA LEU A 207 -29.65 7.92 -0.83
C LEU A 207 -29.74 7.31 -2.23
N VAL A 208 -28.90 7.81 -3.15
CA VAL A 208 -28.73 7.35 -4.53
C VAL A 208 -27.23 7.26 -4.87
N PHE A 209 -26.90 6.54 -5.95
CA PHE A 209 -25.53 6.30 -6.39
C PHE A 209 -25.21 7.07 -7.68
N GLY A 210 -24.82 8.35 -7.58
CA GLY A 210 -24.56 9.18 -8.76
C GLY A 210 -25.69 9.10 -9.81
N PRO A 211 -25.39 9.04 -11.13
CA PRO A 211 -26.39 8.86 -12.18
C PRO A 211 -26.90 7.41 -12.33
N GLY A 212 -26.39 6.45 -11.54
CA GLY A 212 -26.75 5.03 -11.62
C GLY A 212 -27.90 4.64 -10.68
N GLU A 213 -28.66 3.62 -11.06
CA GLU A 213 -29.72 3.07 -10.21
C GLU A 213 -29.22 1.96 -9.28
N ARG A 214 -28.18 1.22 -9.70
CA ARG A 214 -27.59 0.08 -8.98
C ARG A 214 -26.19 0.36 -8.44
N PHE A 215 -25.85 -0.29 -7.33
CA PHE A 215 -24.59 -0.06 -6.61
C PHE A 215 -23.37 -0.50 -7.42
N ALA A 216 -23.45 -1.62 -8.16
CA ALA A 216 -22.36 -2.10 -9.00
C ALA A 216 -22.04 -1.20 -10.21
N GLU A 217 -22.97 -0.32 -10.61
CA GLU A 217 -22.82 0.59 -11.75
C GLU A 217 -22.18 1.93 -11.34
N SER A 218 -21.90 2.12 -10.04
CA SER A 218 -21.33 3.34 -9.49
C SER A 218 -19.81 3.37 -9.53
N ASP A 219 -19.20 4.52 -9.22
CA ASP A 219 -17.74 4.68 -9.06
C ASP A 219 -17.19 4.04 -7.76
N CYS A 220 -17.95 3.12 -7.15
CA CYS A 220 -17.56 2.45 -5.92
C CYS A 220 -16.32 1.56 -6.12
N VAL A 221 -15.30 1.83 -5.31
CA VAL A 221 -14.03 1.09 -5.32
C VAL A 221 -13.97 -0.05 -4.28
N SER A 222 -15.11 -0.48 -3.75
CA SER A 222 -15.20 -1.61 -2.83
C SER A 222 -14.35 -1.49 -1.54
N CYS A 223 -14.18 -0.29 -0.97
CA CYS A 223 -13.39 -0.12 0.26
C CYS A 223 -14.09 -0.63 1.53
N GLY A 224 -15.42 -0.61 1.56
CA GLY A 224 -16.23 -1.02 2.72
C GLY A 224 -16.36 0.01 3.84
N ALA A 225 -15.75 1.21 3.74
CA ALA A 225 -15.89 2.26 4.75
C ALA A 225 -17.36 2.66 5.00
N CYS A 226 -18.21 2.61 3.97
CA CYS A 226 -19.64 2.83 4.13
C CYS A 226 -20.38 1.71 4.87
N VAL A 227 -19.87 0.48 4.82
CA VAL A 227 -20.42 -0.67 5.54
C VAL A 227 -20.13 -0.54 7.02
N ASP A 228 -18.89 -0.18 7.37
CA ASP A 228 -18.42 -0.05 8.76
C ASP A 228 -19.26 0.97 9.54
N GLU A 229 -19.69 2.03 8.87
CA GLU A 229 -20.40 3.15 9.49
C GLU A 229 -21.93 3.04 9.42
N CYS A 230 -22.49 2.03 8.75
CA CYS A 230 -23.94 1.95 8.54
C CYS A 230 -24.67 1.50 9.83
N PRO A 231 -25.45 2.39 10.50
CA PRO A 231 -26.01 2.07 11.82
C PRO A 231 -27.18 1.09 11.79
N THR A 232 -27.80 0.88 10.64
CA THR A 232 -29.01 0.06 10.45
C THR A 232 -28.74 -1.21 9.64
N GLY A 233 -27.52 -1.39 9.14
CA GLY A 233 -27.22 -2.44 8.17
C GLY A 233 -27.91 -2.26 6.82
N ALA A 234 -28.29 -1.03 6.45
CA ALA A 234 -28.75 -0.72 5.10
C ALA A 234 -27.66 -0.99 4.06
N VAL A 235 -26.40 -0.64 4.34
CA VAL A 235 -25.25 -1.10 3.55
C VAL A 235 -24.56 -2.20 4.36
N THR A 236 -24.43 -3.41 3.80
CA THR A 236 -23.80 -4.54 4.48
C THR A 236 -22.93 -5.37 3.54
N ASP A 237 -22.00 -6.11 4.13
CA ASP A 237 -21.29 -7.19 3.43
C ASP A 237 -22.31 -8.24 2.97
N ARG A 238 -22.16 -8.74 1.74
CA ARG A 238 -23.05 -9.73 1.11
C ARG A 238 -23.03 -11.05 1.87
N ASP A 239 -21.83 -11.52 2.20
CA ASP A 239 -21.60 -12.82 2.83
C ASP A 239 -21.54 -12.71 4.36
N ARG A 240 -22.26 -11.75 4.97
CA ARG A 240 -22.36 -11.67 6.44
C ARG A 240 -23.09 -12.92 6.96
N LEU A 241 -22.31 -13.96 7.26
CA LEU A 241 -22.81 -15.24 7.75
C LEU A 241 -23.36 -15.08 9.17
N ALA A 242 -24.55 -15.62 9.41
CA ALA A 242 -25.22 -15.64 10.70
C ALA A 242 -24.59 -16.64 11.69
N ARG A 243 -23.26 -16.64 11.83
CA ARG A 243 -22.48 -17.53 12.72
C ARG A 243 -21.64 -16.76 13.74
N ALA A 244 -22.19 -15.66 14.24
CA ALA A 244 -21.47 -14.76 15.16
C ALA A 244 -21.24 -15.38 16.55
N ASP A 245 -21.99 -16.42 16.92
CA ASP A 245 -21.97 -17.07 18.24
C ASP A 245 -20.67 -17.84 18.55
N GLN A 246 -19.85 -18.14 17.53
CA GLN A 246 -18.58 -18.87 17.69
C GLN A 246 -17.38 -18.14 17.05
N ALA A 247 -17.54 -16.86 16.71
CA ALA A 247 -16.50 -16.10 16.03
C ALA A 247 -15.35 -15.70 16.98
N ARG A 248 -14.10 -15.91 16.56
CA ARG A 248 -12.89 -15.37 17.18
C ARG A 248 -12.39 -14.17 16.38
N ALA A 249 -12.11 -13.06 17.04
CA ALA A 249 -11.43 -11.92 16.43
C ALA A 249 -9.91 -12.03 16.62
N THR A 250 -9.15 -11.86 15.55
CA THR A 250 -7.68 -11.87 15.55
C THR A 250 -7.14 -10.63 14.85
N ASP A 251 -6.38 -9.80 15.56
CA ASP A 251 -5.71 -8.66 14.96
C ASP A 251 -4.40 -9.08 14.28
N SER A 252 -4.19 -8.64 13.04
CA SER A 252 -3.08 -9.02 12.17
C SER A 252 -2.76 -7.90 11.17
N VAL A 253 -2.08 -8.24 10.07
CA VAL A 253 -1.65 -7.29 9.02
C VAL A 253 -2.04 -7.80 7.64
N CYS A 254 -2.51 -6.89 6.79
CA CYS A 254 -2.82 -7.19 5.39
C CYS A 254 -1.57 -7.63 4.61
N GLY A 255 -1.64 -8.82 3.98
CA GLY A 255 -0.53 -9.39 3.22
C GLY A 255 -0.42 -8.96 1.75
N TYR A 256 -1.03 -7.84 1.32
CA TYR A 256 -1.01 -7.38 -0.08
C TYR A 256 0.07 -6.34 -0.38
N CYS A 257 -0.31 -5.06 -0.49
CA CYS A 257 0.61 -3.97 -0.81
C CYS A 257 1.51 -3.61 0.39
N GLY A 258 2.61 -2.89 0.14
CA GLY A 258 3.57 -2.45 1.14
C GLY A 258 3.07 -1.43 2.18
N VAL A 259 1.76 -1.21 2.32
CA VAL A 259 1.21 -0.26 3.31
C VAL A 259 1.20 -0.86 4.71
N GLY A 260 0.87 -2.14 4.87
CA GLY A 260 0.82 -2.78 6.20
C GLY A 260 -0.44 -2.42 7.02
N CYS A 261 -1.60 -2.32 6.35
CA CYS A 261 -2.87 -2.03 7.03
C CYS A 261 -3.15 -3.06 8.14
N ARG A 262 -3.48 -2.58 9.34
CA ARG A 262 -3.91 -3.41 10.47
C ARG A 262 -5.31 -3.93 10.21
N THR A 263 -5.48 -5.23 10.35
CA THR A 263 -6.73 -5.93 10.08
C THR A 263 -7.21 -6.68 11.32
N ARG A 264 -8.51 -6.69 11.56
CA ARG A 264 -9.20 -7.57 12.50
C ARG A 264 -9.93 -8.63 11.71
N VAL A 265 -9.48 -9.88 11.83
CA VAL A 265 -10.04 -11.02 11.13
C VAL A 265 -10.98 -11.76 12.08
N GLU A 266 -12.26 -11.78 11.74
CA GLU A 266 -13.27 -12.60 12.42
C GLU A 266 -13.31 -13.97 11.73
N SER A 267 -13.07 -15.03 12.50
CA SER A 267 -13.07 -16.40 11.98
C SER A 267 -13.85 -17.36 12.87
N SER A 268 -14.39 -18.43 12.28
CA SER A 268 -15.05 -19.53 12.98
C SER A 268 -14.52 -20.84 12.42
N GLY A 269 -13.79 -21.59 13.24
CA GLY A 269 -13.04 -22.76 12.78
C GLY A 269 -11.99 -22.35 11.73
N ASP A 270 -12.06 -22.93 10.55
CA ASP A 270 -11.19 -22.67 9.41
C ASP A 270 -11.76 -21.61 8.44
N LEU A 271 -12.88 -20.96 8.79
CA LEU A 271 -13.58 -19.98 7.93
C LEU A 271 -13.31 -18.56 8.40
N VAL A 272 -12.78 -17.73 7.50
CA VAL A 272 -12.85 -16.28 7.67
C VAL A 272 -14.26 -15.79 7.35
N LEU A 273 -14.91 -15.15 8.32
CA LEU A 273 -16.25 -14.58 8.21
C LEU A 273 -16.20 -13.15 7.68
N ARG A 274 -15.25 -12.36 8.20
CA ARG A 274 -15.12 -10.93 7.89
C ARG A 274 -13.71 -10.44 8.20
N ILE A 275 -13.28 -9.41 7.49
CA ILE A 275 -12.06 -8.65 7.81
C ILE A 275 -12.42 -7.17 7.87
N GLU A 276 -12.14 -6.53 9.00
CA GLU A 276 -12.24 -5.08 9.18
C GLU A 276 -10.87 -4.46 9.43
N GLY A 277 -10.75 -3.14 9.33
CA GLY A 277 -9.56 -2.45 9.80
C GLY A 277 -9.63 -2.24 11.31
N VAL A 278 -8.48 -2.18 11.98
CA VAL A 278 -8.42 -1.84 13.41
C VAL A 278 -8.56 -0.31 13.58
N PRO A 279 -9.61 0.20 14.24
CA PRO A 279 -9.76 1.63 14.48
C PRO A 279 -8.61 2.19 15.33
N GLY A 280 -8.15 3.40 15.03
CA GLY A 280 -7.03 4.05 15.72
C GLY A 280 -5.64 3.55 15.32
N ALA A 281 -5.52 2.55 14.44
CA ALA A 281 -4.23 2.04 14.00
C ALA A 281 -3.43 3.10 13.21
N ALA A 282 -2.16 3.29 13.53
CA ALA A 282 -1.31 4.34 12.94
C ALA A 282 -1.28 4.32 11.40
N VAL A 283 -1.29 3.12 10.81
CA VAL A 283 -1.13 2.93 9.35
C VAL A 283 -2.40 3.23 8.56
N ASN A 284 -3.57 2.84 9.06
CA ASN A 284 -4.80 2.85 8.28
C ASN A 284 -6.04 3.35 9.01
N ASP A 285 -5.99 3.53 10.33
CA ASP A 285 -7.10 4.05 11.15
C ASP A 285 -8.47 3.44 10.80
N GLY A 286 -8.57 2.10 10.86
CA GLY A 286 -9.78 1.38 10.49
C GLY A 286 -10.05 1.23 8.98
N HIS A 287 -9.42 2.03 8.12
CA HIS A 287 -9.69 2.02 6.68
C HIS A 287 -9.01 0.85 5.96
N LEU A 288 -9.67 0.27 4.95
CA LEU A 288 -9.13 -0.80 4.11
C LEU A 288 -9.50 -0.61 2.63
N CYS A 289 -8.87 -1.39 1.76
CA CYS A 289 -9.25 -1.49 0.35
C CYS A 289 -9.88 -2.85 0.04
N VAL A 290 -10.46 -2.98 -1.17
CA VAL A 290 -11.11 -4.21 -1.65
C VAL A 290 -10.26 -5.47 -1.45
N LYS A 291 -8.94 -5.37 -1.65
CA LYS A 291 -8.01 -6.50 -1.48
C LYS A 291 -7.93 -6.93 -0.02
N GLY A 292 -7.61 -6.00 0.87
CA GLY A 292 -7.41 -6.29 2.29
C GLY A 292 -8.70 -6.66 3.04
N ARG A 293 -9.84 -6.11 2.59
CA ARG A 293 -11.15 -6.37 3.20
C ARG A 293 -11.79 -7.65 2.68
N TYR A 294 -11.88 -7.79 1.36
CA TYR A 294 -12.77 -8.79 0.75
C TYR A 294 -12.05 -9.91 0.02
N ALA A 295 -10.85 -9.69 -0.50
CA ALA A 295 -10.17 -10.67 -1.35
C ALA A 295 -9.50 -11.81 -0.54
N HIS A 296 -10.11 -12.30 0.54
CA HIS A 296 -9.53 -13.33 1.39
C HIS A 296 -9.91 -14.76 0.98
N ALA A 297 -10.89 -14.95 0.08
CA ALA A 297 -11.42 -16.28 -0.30
C ALA A 297 -10.37 -17.25 -0.89
N TYR A 298 -9.21 -16.76 -1.36
CA TYR A 298 -8.13 -17.59 -1.86
C TYR A 298 -7.62 -18.62 -0.83
N HIS A 299 -7.70 -18.35 0.48
CA HIS A 299 -7.22 -19.26 1.53
C HIS A 299 -7.95 -20.61 1.50
N ARG A 300 -9.19 -20.62 1.01
CA ARG A 300 -10.07 -21.78 0.83
C ARG A 300 -10.25 -22.21 -0.62
N SER A 301 -9.44 -21.67 -1.53
CA SER A 301 -9.54 -22.07 -2.93
C SER A 301 -9.28 -23.56 -3.08
N LYS A 302 -10.06 -24.23 -3.92
CA LYS A 302 -9.99 -25.68 -4.12
C LYS A 302 -8.67 -26.17 -4.70
N ASP A 303 -7.90 -25.26 -5.31
CA ASP A 303 -6.60 -25.53 -5.93
C ASP A 303 -5.42 -25.09 -5.05
N ARG A 304 -5.64 -24.80 -3.76
CA ARG A 304 -4.57 -24.61 -2.76
C ARG A 304 -3.71 -25.87 -2.68
N LEU A 305 -2.39 -25.68 -2.62
CA LEU A 305 -1.46 -26.75 -2.30
C LEU A 305 -1.59 -27.13 -0.81
N THR A 306 -1.78 -28.42 -0.53
CA THR A 306 -2.04 -28.94 0.82
C THR A 306 -1.02 -29.99 1.28
N THR A 307 -0.24 -30.56 0.37
CA THR A 307 0.77 -31.59 0.64
C THR A 307 2.03 -31.34 -0.21
N PRO A 308 3.23 -31.68 0.28
CA PRO A 308 4.45 -31.65 -0.52
C PRO A 308 4.32 -32.50 -1.78
N LEU A 309 4.92 -32.06 -2.87
CA LEU A 309 4.91 -32.75 -4.16
C LEU A 309 6.34 -32.97 -4.66
N LEU A 310 6.62 -34.17 -5.19
CA LEU A 310 7.83 -34.45 -5.96
C LEU A 310 7.47 -34.73 -7.42
N ARG A 311 8.30 -34.24 -8.35
CA ARG A 311 8.15 -34.56 -9.77
C ARG A 311 8.72 -35.93 -10.08
N GLU A 312 7.99 -36.71 -10.88
CA GLU A 312 8.46 -38.00 -11.40
C GLU A 312 8.96 -37.86 -12.85
N GLY A 313 10.27 -37.97 -13.05
CA GLY A 313 10.90 -37.84 -14.37
C GLY A 313 10.58 -36.49 -15.05
N SER A 314 10.21 -36.53 -16.34
CA SER A 314 9.69 -35.35 -17.06
C SER A 314 8.18 -35.14 -16.90
N GLY A 315 7.52 -35.93 -16.05
CA GLY A 315 6.07 -36.07 -15.98
C GLY A 315 5.41 -35.36 -14.79
N ASP A 316 4.39 -36.04 -14.25
CA ASP A 316 3.45 -35.59 -13.23
C ASP A 316 4.06 -35.43 -11.83
N PHE A 317 3.29 -34.83 -10.92
CA PHE A 317 3.64 -34.67 -9.51
C PHE A 317 2.98 -35.76 -8.66
N ARG A 318 3.76 -36.36 -7.76
CA ARG A 318 3.26 -37.28 -6.73
C ARG A 318 3.24 -36.58 -5.36
N PRO A 319 2.12 -36.64 -4.61
CA PRO A 319 2.10 -36.24 -3.21
C PRO A 319 3.02 -37.11 -2.36
N VAL A 320 3.80 -36.48 -1.49
CA VAL A 320 4.77 -37.16 -0.61
C VAL A 320 4.69 -36.67 0.83
N SER A 321 5.32 -37.39 1.74
CA SER A 321 5.46 -36.93 3.13
C SER A 321 6.42 -35.75 3.23
N TRP A 322 6.28 -34.93 4.28
CA TRP A 322 7.24 -33.87 4.57
C TRP A 322 8.67 -34.40 4.77
N ALA A 323 8.82 -35.55 5.44
CA ALA A 323 10.13 -36.16 5.67
C ALA A 323 10.82 -36.52 4.34
N GLU A 324 10.09 -37.12 3.40
CA GLU A 324 10.60 -37.47 2.07
C GLU A 324 10.97 -36.21 1.26
N ALA A 325 10.10 -35.20 1.24
CA ALA A 325 10.36 -33.97 0.48
C ALA A 325 11.54 -33.15 1.05
N ILE A 326 11.65 -33.05 2.38
CA ILE A 326 12.74 -32.35 3.07
C ILE A 326 14.07 -33.08 2.83
N ASP A 327 14.10 -34.40 2.99
CA ASP A 327 15.30 -35.22 2.75
C ASP A 327 15.75 -35.11 1.29
N PHE A 328 14.81 -35.21 0.35
CA PHE A 328 15.10 -35.02 -1.08
C PHE A 328 15.72 -33.65 -1.35
N ALA A 329 15.11 -32.56 -0.88
CA ALA A 329 15.61 -31.21 -1.09
C ALA A 329 17.00 -31.02 -0.47
N ALA A 330 17.18 -31.39 0.79
CA ALA A 330 18.45 -31.25 1.50
C ALA A 330 19.57 -32.05 0.83
N ARG A 331 19.32 -33.33 0.51
CA ARG A 331 20.29 -34.20 -0.15
C ARG A 331 20.69 -33.65 -1.52
N ARG A 332 19.73 -33.22 -2.35
CA ARG A 332 20.02 -32.69 -3.69
C ARG A 332 20.80 -31.37 -3.65
N LEU A 333 20.49 -30.48 -2.70
CA LEU A 333 21.27 -29.26 -2.49
C LEU A 333 22.72 -29.59 -2.08
N VAL A 334 22.91 -30.52 -1.14
CA VAL A 334 24.25 -30.98 -0.71
C VAL A 334 25.03 -31.61 -1.87
N GLU A 335 24.42 -32.55 -2.61
CA GLU A 335 25.03 -33.21 -3.76
C GLU A 335 25.50 -32.22 -4.83
N ILE A 336 24.70 -31.19 -5.13
CA ILE A 336 25.06 -30.16 -6.11
C ILE A 336 26.18 -29.27 -5.56
N ARG A 337 26.12 -28.88 -4.29
CA ARG A 337 27.16 -28.06 -3.64
C ARG A 337 28.52 -28.77 -3.69
N ASP A 338 28.55 -30.04 -3.33
CA ASP A 338 29.81 -30.82 -3.27
C ASP A 338 30.40 -31.08 -4.66
N ARG A 339 29.54 -31.28 -5.67
CA ARG A 339 30.00 -31.53 -7.04
C ARG A 339 30.37 -30.27 -7.81
N SER A 340 29.65 -29.16 -7.60
CA SER A 340 29.71 -27.97 -8.47
C SER A 340 30.07 -26.68 -7.74
N GLY A 341 30.32 -26.75 -6.43
CA GLY A 341 30.62 -25.61 -5.59
C GLY A 341 29.37 -24.88 -5.08
N PRO A 342 29.51 -24.05 -4.04
CA PRO A 342 28.39 -23.35 -3.42
C PRO A 342 27.72 -22.32 -4.35
N ASP A 343 28.50 -21.66 -5.21
CA ASP A 343 27.98 -20.65 -6.15
C ASP A 343 27.20 -21.23 -7.34
N ALA A 344 27.08 -22.57 -7.42
CA ALA A 344 26.15 -23.25 -8.31
C ALA A 344 24.72 -23.32 -7.74
N LEU A 345 24.51 -22.83 -6.52
CA LEU A 345 23.21 -22.76 -5.86
C LEU A 345 22.80 -21.28 -5.71
N GLY A 346 21.50 -21.02 -5.71
CA GLY A 346 20.95 -19.71 -5.39
C GLY A 346 19.54 -19.78 -4.82
N THR A 347 19.05 -18.64 -4.31
CA THR A 347 17.68 -18.52 -3.79
C THR A 347 17.05 -17.18 -4.12
N MET A 348 15.72 -17.21 -4.25
CA MET A 348 14.86 -16.03 -4.35
C MET A 348 13.93 -16.05 -3.13
N THR A 349 14.11 -15.11 -2.20
CA THR A 349 13.24 -15.01 -1.02
C THR A 349 11.98 -14.23 -1.35
N SER A 350 10.85 -14.54 -0.71
CA SER A 350 9.60 -13.81 -0.96
C SER A 350 9.47 -12.56 -0.11
N ALA A 351 9.16 -11.42 -0.74
CA ALA A 351 8.63 -10.24 -0.05
C ALA A 351 7.14 -10.36 0.31
N ARG A 352 6.52 -11.53 0.07
CA ARG A 352 5.20 -11.91 0.59
C ARG A 352 5.28 -12.70 1.90
N SER A 353 6.41 -13.34 2.15
CA SER A 353 6.69 -14.10 3.37
C SER A 353 7.19 -13.20 4.51
N THR A 354 7.28 -13.76 5.70
CA THR A 354 7.65 -13.04 6.92
C THR A 354 9.15 -12.70 6.95
N ASN A 355 9.53 -11.72 7.77
CA ASN A 355 10.93 -11.38 8.02
C ASN A 355 11.73 -12.60 8.49
N GLU A 356 11.12 -13.44 9.34
CA GLU A 356 11.78 -14.62 9.89
C GLU A 356 12.11 -15.63 8.79
N ALA A 357 11.18 -15.85 7.85
CA ALA A 357 11.44 -16.73 6.71
C ALA A 357 12.51 -16.17 5.77
N ALA A 358 12.45 -14.87 5.45
CA ALA A 358 13.46 -14.22 4.61
C ALA A 358 14.86 -14.28 5.26
N TYR A 359 14.95 -14.02 6.57
CA TYR A 359 16.19 -14.09 7.33
C TYR A 359 16.77 -15.50 7.37
N LEU A 360 15.94 -16.52 7.64
CA LEU A 360 16.41 -17.90 7.67
C LEU A 360 16.86 -18.38 6.29
N LEU A 361 16.17 -18.00 5.20
CA LEU A 361 16.52 -18.46 3.86
C LEU A 361 17.86 -17.87 3.40
N GLN A 362 18.09 -16.57 3.61
CA GLN A 362 19.41 -15.99 3.32
C GLN A 362 20.51 -16.56 4.22
N LYS A 363 20.20 -16.84 5.50
CA LYS A 363 21.15 -17.43 6.44
C LYS A 363 21.56 -18.83 6.00
N LEU A 364 20.60 -19.67 5.58
CA LEU A 364 20.85 -21.00 5.03
C LEU A 364 21.85 -20.92 3.86
N PHE A 365 21.62 -20.02 2.90
CA PHE A 365 22.49 -19.91 1.74
C PHE A 365 23.88 -19.36 2.08
N ARG A 366 23.98 -18.42 3.03
CA ARG A 366 25.27 -17.82 3.40
C ARG A 366 26.11 -18.65 4.37
N SER A 367 25.51 -19.14 5.44
CA SER A 367 26.25 -19.78 6.54
C SER A 367 26.35 -21.29 6.41
N VAL A 368 25.42 -21.94 5.70
CA VAL A 368 25.40 -23.41 5.55
C VAL A 368 25.84 -23.83 4.15
N ILE A 369 25.28 -23.21 3.10
CA ILE A 369 25.69 -23.50 1.72
C ILE A 369 27.01 -22.80 1.39
N GLY A 370 27.20 -21.55 1.83
CA GLY A 370 28.44 -20.79 1.61
C GLY A 370 28.42 -19.93 0.36
N THR A 371 27.26 -19.40 -0.07
CA THR A 371 27.12 -18.50 -1.22
C THR A 371 26.32 -17.24 -0.86
N ASN A 372 26.62 -16.14 -1.57
CA ASN A 372 25.83 -14.91 -1.50
C ASN A 372 24.76 -14.82 -2.61
N ASN A 373 24.52 -15.88 -3.38
CA ASN A 373 23.46 -15.94 -4.39
C ASN A 373 22.06 -15.96 -3.73
N THR A 374 21.64 -14.83 -3.20
CA THR A 374 20.32 -14.57 -2.65
C THR A 374 19.81 -13.24 -3.18
N ASP A 375 18.57 -13.20 -3.65
CA ASP A 375 17.92 -11.98 -4.11
C ASP A 375 16.40 -12.08 -3.81
N CYS A 376 15.64 -11.04 -4.14
CA CYS A 376 14.18 -11.03 -3.94
C CYS A 376 13.49 -10.10 -4.94
N CYS A 377 12.16 -10.06 -4.93
CA CYS A 377 11.37 -9.17 -5.77
C CYS A 377 11.74 -7.68 -5.68
N ALA A 378 12.49 -7.23 -4.65
CA ALA A 378 13.00 -5.87 -4.61
C ALA A 378 13.84 -5.54 -5.85
N ARG A 379 14.55 -6.54 -6.41
CA ARG A 379 15.32 -6.45 -7.66
C ARG A 379 14.52 -5.81 -8.77
N VAL A 380 13.33 -6.33 -9.02
CA VAL A 380 12.47 -5.96 -10.14
C VAL A 380 11.54 -4.78 -9.84
N CYS A 381 11.66 -4.19 -8.64
CA CYS A 381 10.70 -3.21 -8.15
C CYS A 381 11.37 -1.93 -7.64
N HIS A 382 12.12 -1.97 -6.54
CA HIS A 382 12.70 -0.77 -5.90
C HIS A 382 14.19 -0.89 -5.57
N SER A 383 14.92 -1.79 -6.23
CA SER A 383 16.37 -1.90 -6.10
C SER A 383 17.06 -0.59 -6.51
N SER A 384 16.62 0.03 -7.61
CA SER A 384 17.06 1.37 -8.06
C SER A 384 16.89 2.42 -6.95
N THR A 385 15.73 2.41 -6.28
CA THR A 385 15.45 3.33 -5.17
C THR A 385 16.40 3.09 -3.99
N ALA A 386 16.61 1.83 -3.61
CA ALA A 386 17.46 1.50 -2.46
C ALA A 386 18.91 1.90 -2.70
N VAL A 387 19.43 1.64 -3.91
CA VAL A 387 20.79 2.04 -4.31
C VAL A 387 20.93 3.56 -4.33
N ALA A 388 20.02 4.27 -5.03
CA ALA A 388 20.07 5.71 -5.17
C ALA A 388 20.00 6.44 -3.82
N LEU A 389 19.02 6.12 -2.97
CA LEU A 389 18.90 6.74 -1.64
C LEU A 389 20.05 6.33 -0.72
N GLY A 390 20.55 5.08 -0.83
CA GLY A 390 21.76 4.66 -0.13
C GLY A 390 22.97 5.56 -0.45
N MET A 391 23.13 5.97 -1.71
CA MET A 391 24.19 6.89 -2.14
C MET A 391 23.94 8.34 -1.68
N VAL A 392 22.69 8.82 -1.77
CA VAL A 392 22.32 10.22 -1.47
C VAL A 392 22.22 10.51 0.03
N THR A 393 21.65 9.60 0.82
CA THR A 393 21.33 9.84 2.25
C THR A 393 22.05 8.89 3.22
N GLY A 394 22.61 7.79 2.70
CA GLY A 394 23.18 6.71 3.50
C GLY A 394 22.16 5.64 3.89
N THR A 395 20.90 5.73 3.47
CA THR A 395 19.89 4.70 3.76
C THR A 395 18.92 4.54 2.60
N GLY A 396 18.79 3.31 2.09
CA GLY A 396 17.96 2.97 0.94
C GLY A 396 16.45 2.87 1.20
N ALA A 397 15.92 3.52 2.25
CA ALA A 397 14.54 3.37 2.72
C ALA A 397 13.75 4.69 2.63
N ALA A 398 12.43 4.63 2.89
CA ALA A 398 11.64 5.83 3.09
C ALA A 398 12.25 6.69 4.21
N THR A 399 12.21 8.01 4.07
CA THR A 399 12.71 8.95 5.09
C THR A 399 11.59 9.58 5.93
N ALA A 400 10.37 9.54 5.39
CA ALA A 400 9.14 9.94 6.07
C ALA A 400 8.30 8.73 6.53
N SER A 401 7.18 9.02 7.17
CA SER A 401 6.12 8.13 7.63
C SER A 401 4.78 8.52 6.98
N TYR A 402 3.79 7.63 6.97
CA TYR A 402 2.47 7.92 6.42
C TYR A 402 1.72 9.02 7.16
N ALA A 403 2.00 9.20 8.45
CA ALA A 403 1.45 10.32 9.24
C ALA A 403 1.93 11.69 8.72
N ASP A 404 3.08 11.77 8.04
CA ASP A 404 3.56 13.04 7.48
C ASP A 404 2.67 13.54 6.32
N LEU A 405 1.88 12.67 5.69
CA LEU A 405 0.86 13.06 4.71
C LEU A 405 -0.28 13.88 5.33
N GLU A 406 -0.50 13.77 6.64
CA GLU A 406 -1.55 14.50 7.34
C GLU A 406 -1.11 15.91 7.72
N GLU A 407 0.20 16.11 7.90
CA GLU A 407 0.85 17.33 8.37
C GLU A 407 1.37 18.22 7.22
N THR A 408 1.57 17.66 6.03
CA THR A 408 2.20 18.36 4.90
C THR A 408 1.29 19.37 4.19
N GLY A 409 1.87 20.49 3.76
CA GLY A 409 1.24 21.45 2.84
C GLY A 409 1.52 21.17 1.35
N LEU A 410 2.42 20.23 1.03
CA LEU A 410 2.84 19.92 -0.33
C LEU A 410 3.08 18.41 -0.51
N ILE A 411 2.54 17.86 -1.58
CA ILE A 411 2.80 16.48 -2.02
C ILE A 411 3.26 16.53 -3.48
N VAL A 412 4.43 15.95 -3.75
CA VAL A 412 4.95 15.77 -5.12
C VAL A 412 4.97 14.28 -5.40
N ILE A 413 4.19 13.82 -6.37
CA ILE A 413 4.11 12.40 -6.76
C ILE A 413 4.80 12.22 -8.10
N ALA A 414 5.75 11.29 -8.18
CA ALA A 414 6.38 10.92 -9.43
C ALA A 414 6.31 9.40 -9.68
N GLY A 415 5.85 9.01 -10.88
CA GLY A 415 5.80 7.64 -11.37
C GLY A 415 5.07 6.67 -10.42
N ALA A 416 4.01 7.12 -9.75
CA ALA A 416 3.24 6.33 -8.82
C ALA A 416 1.74 6.55 -9.02
N ASN A 417 0.96 5.48 -8.89
CA ASN A 417 -0.50 5.54 -8.87
C ASN A 417 -1.07 4.97 -7.55
N PRO A 418 -1.04 5.74 -6.45
CA PRO A 418 -1.43 5.25 -5.13
C PRO A 418 -2.90 4.82 -5.03
N THR A 419 -3.82 5.38 -5.82
CA THR A 419 -5.25 5.00 -5.70
C THR A 419 -5.53 3.58 -6.16
N GLU A 420 -4.69 3.03 -7.05
CA GLU A 420 -4.76 1.63 -7.49
C GLU A 420 -3.79 0.74 -6.68
N ALA A 421 -2.53 1.15 -6.57
CA ALA A 421 -1.46 0.33 -5.99
C ALA A 421 -1.39 0.34 -4.46
N HIS A 422 -1.71 1.47 -3.82
CA HIS A 422 -1.60 1.70 -2.37
C HIS A 422 -2.83 2.45 -1.84
N PRO A 423 -4.05 1.88 -1.94
CA PRO A 423 -5.28 2.68 -1.97
C PRO A 423 -5.55 3.48 -0.69
N VAL A 424 -5.11 2.98 0.46
CA VAL A 424 -5.20 3.71 1.74
C VAL A 424 -4.30 4.94 1.73
N ILE A 425 -3.10 4.86 1.14
CA ILE A 425 -2.23 6.03 0.93
C ILE A 425 -2.83 6.97 -0.11
N GLY A 426 -3.40 6.44 -1.20
CA GLY A 426 -4.16 7.25 -2.16
C GLY A 426 -5.31 8.03 -1.50
N ALA A 427 -6.04 7.40 -0.58
CA ALA A 427 -7.09 8.03 0.20
C ALA A 427 -6.52 9.12 1.13
N ARG A 428 -5.44 8.85 1.87
CA ARG A 428 -4.78 9.86 2.72
C ARG A 428 -4.25 11.06 1.92
N ILE A 429 -3.72 10.85 0.72
CA ILE A 429 -3.31 11.95 -0.18
C ILE A 429 -4.52 12.79 -0.58
N LYS A 430 -5.64 12.17 -0.96
CA LYS A 430 -6.88 12.92 -1.27
C LYS A 430 -7.36 13.72 -0.06
N GLN A 431 -7.34 13.12 1.13
CA GLN A 431 -7.71 13.81 2.37
C GLN A 431 -6.83 15.04 2.61
N ALA A 432 -5.51 14.93 2.44
CA ALA A 432 -4.59 16.05 2.57
C ALA A 432 -4.91 17.17 1.57
N VAL A 433 -5.16 16.82 0.31
CA VAL A 433 -5.54 17.80 -0.73
C VAL A 433 -6.88 18.47 -0.43
N LEU A 434 -7.88 17.70 0.02
CA LEU A 434 -9.18 18.23 0.43
C LEU A 434 -9.09 19.15 1.66
N ARG A 435 -8.04 19.01 2.49
CA ARG A 435 -7.70 19.94 3.58
C ARG A 435 -6.85 21.13 3.15
N GLY A 436 -6.42 21.18 1.88
CA GLY A 436 -5.72 22.33 1.30
C GLY A 436 -4.25 22.10 0.93
N ALA A 437 -3.71 20.87 1.06
CA ALA A 437 -2.36 20.57 0.59
C ALA A 437 -2.26 20.69 -0.95
N ALA A 438 -1.17 21.27 -1.45
CA ALA A 438 -0.90 21.33 -2.88
C ALA A 438 -0.40 19.98 -3.39
N LEU A 439 -0.91 19.54 -4.53
CA LEU A 439 -0.50 18.29 -5.18
C LEU A 439 0.13 18.55 -6.55
N VAL A 440 1.35 18.03 -6.76
CA VAL A 440 2.01 17.95 -8.07
C VAL A 440 2.07 16.48 -8.48
N THR A 441 1.66 16.16 -9.70
CA THR A 441 1.71 14.78 -10.24
C THR A 441 2.60 14.73 -11.48
N ILE A 442 3.52 13.77 -11.52
CA ILE A 442 4.47 13.54 -12.60
C ILE A 442 4.29 12.10 -13.07
N ASP A 443 3.45 11.91 -14.07
CA ASP A 443 3.12 10.59 -14.62
C ASP A 443 2.62 10.77 -16.07
N PRO A 444 3.06 9.95 -17.04
CA PRO A 444 2.57 10.03 -18.42
C PRO A 444 1.06 9.78 -18.51
N ARG A 445 0.47 9.07 -17.54
CA ARG A 445 -0.95 8.76 -17.49
C ARG A 445 -1.69 9.81 -16.68
N HIS A 446 -2.88 10.17 -17.13
CA HIS A 446 -3.86 10.86 -16.31
C HIS A 446 -4.44 9.88 -15.29
N ILE A 447 -3.71 9.68 -14.19
CA ILE A 447 -4.16 8.92 -13.03
C ILE A 447 -5.27 9.67 -12.29
N GLU A 448 -5.95 8.99 -11.38
CA GLU A 448 -7.07 9.58 -10.65
C GLU A 448 -6.67 10.83 -9.86
N LEU A 449 -5.50 10.79 -9.21
CA LEU A 449 -4.96 11.91 -8.45
C LEU A 449 -4.64 13.14 -9.31
N SER A 450 -4.42 12.97 -10.63
CA SER A 450 -4.18 14.10 -11.53
C SER A 450 -5.35 15.08 -11.58
N ARG A 451 -6.59 14.63 -11.25
CA ARG A 451 -7.78 15.50 -11.16
C ARG A 451 -7.75 16.44 -9.97
N TYR A 452 -6.99 16.08 -8.93
CA TYR A 452 -6.82 16.85 -7.69
C TYR A 452 -5.54 17.70 -7.72
N ALA A 453 -4.68 17.49 -8.72
CA ALA A 453 -3.37 18.12 -8.78
C ALA A 453 -3.47 19.59 -9.19
N ALA A 454 -2.73 20.45 -8.47
CA ALA A 454 -2.53 21.85 -8.85
C ALA A 454 -1.68 21.96 -10.12
N VAL A 455 -0.74 21.01 -10.32
CA VAL A 455 0.02 20.84 -11.55
C VAL A 455 0.15 19.35 -11.88
N HIS A 456 -0.13 18.99 -13.12
CA HIS A 456 0.16 17.67 -13.67
C HIS A 456 1.17 17.81 -14.82
N LEU A 457 2.25 17.04 -14.76
CA LEU A 457 3.32 16.99 -15.77
C LEU A 457 3.28 15.62 -16.46
N PRO A 458 2.57 15.49 -17.59
CA PRO A 458 2.46 14.25 -18.34
C PRO A 458 3.69 14.03 -19.22
N LEU A 459 4.82 13.69 -18.59
CA LEU A 459 6.10 13.53 -19.29
C LEU A 459 6.08 12.36 -20.29
N TRP A 460 6.93 12.43 -21.30
CA TRP A 460 7.22 11.28 -22.15
C TRP A 460 7.93 10.16 -21.35
N PRO A 461 7.50 8.88 -21.43
CA PRO A 461 8.16 7.79 -20.73
C PRO A 461 9.66 7.73 -21.05
N GLY A 462 10.51 7.61 -20.02
CA GLY A 462 11.97 7.70 -20.13
C GLY A 462 12.55 9.10 -19.91
N GLY A 463 11.73 10.17 -19.96
CA GLY A 463 12.17 11.57 -19.78
C GLY A 463 12.37 12.03 -18.33
N ASN A 464 12.40 11.11 -17.35
CA ASN A 464 12.40 11.44 -15.92
C ASN A 464 13.60 12.31 -15.50
N VAL A 465 14.82 11.88 -15.82
CA VAL A 465 16.05 12.60 -15.46
C VAL A 465 16.04 14.01 -16.05
N ALA A 466 15.65 14.14 -17.33
CA ALA A 466 15.57 15.43 -18.00
C ALA A 466 14.58 16.38 -17.30
N LEU A 467 13.39 15.89 -16.94
CA LEU A 467 12.40 16.70 -16.23
C LEU A 467 12.87 17.14 -14.84
N PHE A 468 13.48 16.23 -14.07
CA PHE A 468 13.94 16.55 -12.72
C PHE A 468 15.13 17.53 -12.75
N ASN A 469 16.06 17.38 -13.69
CA ASN A 469 17.11 18.36 -13.90
C ASN A 469 16.54 19.71 -14.34
N ALA A 470 15.51 19.75 -15.19
CA ALA A 470 14.85 20.99 -15.58
C ALA A 470 14.18 21.71 -14.40
N LEU A 471 13.49 20.96 -13.53
CA LEU A 471 12.91 21.50 -12.29
C LEU A 471 14.01 22.04 -11.36
N ALA A 472 15.08 21.27 -11.15
CA ALA A 472 16.19 21.65 -10.30
C ALA A 472 16.92 22.89 -10.85
N LYS A 473 17.11 22.97 -12.18
CA LYS A 473 17.70 24.13 -12.87
C LYS A 473 16.90 25.39 -12.60
N VAL A 474 15.57 25.35 -12.78
CA VAL A 474 14.71 26.51 -12.47
C VAL A 474 14.82 26.89 -11.00
N MET A 475 14.81 25.92 -10.07
CA MET A 475 14.93 26.20 -8.65
C MET A 475 16.30 26.83 -8.30
N ALA A 476 17.39 26.36 -8.91
CA ALA A 476 18.73 26.89 -8.69
C ALA A 476 18.90 28.30 -9.29
N GLU A 477 18.53 28.50 -10.57
CA GLU A 477 18.69 29.78 -11.29
C GLU A 477 17.83 30.90 -10.71
N GLU A 478 16.61 30.60 -10.28
CA GLU A 478 15.72 31.58 -9.65
C GLU A 478 15.98 31.73 -8.14
N GLY A 479 16.93 30.98 -7.58
CA GLY A 479 17.27 31.01 -6.15
C GLY A 479 16.17 30.49 -5.22
N LEU A 480 15.32 29.60 -5.73
CA LEU A 480 14.12 29.02 -5.10
C LEU A 480 14.43 27.67 -4.39
N TYR A 481 15.47 27.63 -3.58
CA TYR A 481 15.83 26.47 -2.75
C TYR A 481 16.13 26.89 -1.31
N ASP A 482 16.02 25.96 -0.36
CA ASP A 482 16.34 26.20 1.05
C ASP A 482 17.87 26.31 1.24
N ARG A 483 18.39 27.54 1.17
CA ARG A 483 19.83 27.83 1.19
C ARG A 483 20.51 27.38 2.48
N ASP A 484 19.87 27.63 3.62
CA ASP A 484 20.41 27.28 4.94
C ASP A 484 20.47 25.76 5.07
N TYR A 485 19.40 25.06 4.68
CA TYR A 485 19.39 23.59 4.66
C TYR A 485 20.51 23.02 3.79
N VAL A 486 20.68 23.54 2.57
CA VAL A 486 21.71 23.07 1.63
C VAL A 486 23.11 23.30 2.20
N ALA A 487 23.41 24.49 2.74
CA ALA A 487 24.72 24.81 3.29
C ALA A 487 25.07 23.94 4.51
N GLU A 488 24.12 23.75 5.42
CA GLU A 488 24.34 23.03 6.67
C GLU A 488 24.37 21.51 6.48
N ARG A 489 23.45 20.97 5.69
CA ARG A 489 23.12 19.54 5.69
C ARG A 489 23.51 18.80 4.41
N CYS A 490 23.88 19.50 3.35
CA CYS A 490 24.22 18.91 2.07
C CYS A 490 25.69 19.18 1.67
N GLU A 491 26.16 18.41 0.70
CA GLU A 491 27.47 18.55 0.05
C GLU A 491 27.30 18.41 -1.47
N GLY A 492 28.29 18.91 -2.24
CA GLY A 492 28.29 18.82 -3.70
C GLY A 492 27.39 19.82 -4.44
N PHE A 493 26.78 20.79 -3.73
CA PHE A 493 25.83 21.72 -4.34
C PHE A 493 26.46 22.62 -5.42
N GLU A 494 27.68 23.14 -5.21
CA GLU A 494 28.34 24.01 -6.19
C GLU A 494 28.60 23.28 -7.52
N GLU A 495 29.11 22.04 -7.46
CA GLU A 495 29.32 21.20 -8.63
C GLU A 495 27.99 20.89 -9.34
N PHE A 496 26.97 20.53 -8.58
CA PHE A 496 25.63 20.27 -9.10
C PHE A 496 24.98 21.51 -9.74
N SER A 497 25.14 22.69 -9.13
CA SER A 497 24.64 23.95 -9.68
C SER A 497 25.37 24.32 -10.96
N GLY A 498 26.69 24.13 -11.03
CA GLY A 498 27.48 24.31 -12.26
C GLY A 498 27.04 23.35 -13.37
N PHE A 499 26.78 22.09 -13.02
CA PHE A 499 26.21 21.09 -13.92
C PHE A 499 24.85 21.52 -14.49
N LEU A 500 23.93 21.97 -13.65
CA LEU A 500 22.62 22.46 -14.09
C LEU A 500 22.72 23.73 -14.96
N ALA A 501 23.66 24.63 -14.65
CA ALA A 501 23.89 25.85 -15.42
C ALA A 501 24.33 25.53 -16.87
N ALA A 502 25.12 24.47 -17.05
CA ALA A 502 25.59 24.01 -18.35
C ALA A 502 24.49 23.36 -19.22
N GLN A 503 23.36 22.96 -18.65
CA GLN A 503 22.25 22.35 -19.39
C GLN A 503 21.29 23.39 -19.98
N SER A 504 20.69 23.10 -21.13
CA SER A 504 19.63 23.92 -21.73
C SER A 504 18.25 23.52 -21.21
N LEU A 505 17.50 24.48 -20.66
CA LEU A 505 16.12 24.22 -20.22
C LEU A 505 15.23 23.77 -21.39
N ASP A 506 15.41 24.36 -22.57
CA ASP A 506 14.60 24.05 -23.75
C ASP A 506 14.88 22.64 -24.29
N GLU A 507 16.13 22.18 -24.21
CA GLU A 507 16.50 20.80 -24.58
C GLU A 507 15.90 19.80 -23.59
N LEU A 508 16.03 20.04 -22.29
CA LEU A 508 15.44 19.18 -21.26
C LEU A 508 13.91 19.13 -21.36
N ALA A 509 13.26 20.28 -21.60
CA ALA A 509 11.83 20.39 -21.85
C ALA A 509 11.40 19.59 -23.09
N THR A 510 12.21 19.64 -24.17
CA THR A 510 11.98 18.89 -25.40
C THR A 510 12.09 17.38 -25.17
N ILE A 511 13.11 16.92 -24.43
CA ILE A 511 13.29 15.50 -24.07
C ILE A 511 12.10 15.00 -23.23
N ALA A 512 11.72 15.75 -22.20
CA ALA A 512 10.58 15.41 -21.35
C ALA A 512 9.21 15.55 -22.06
N ARG A 513 9.18 16.25 -23.21
CA ARG A 513 7.97 16.68 -23.93
C ARG A 513 7.01 17.48 -23.06
N ILE A 514 7.54 18.32 -22.18
CA ILE A 514 6.77 19.22 -21.33
C ILE A 514 7.14 20.67 -21.69
N PRO A 515 6.15 21.56 -21.90
CA PRO A 515 6.44 22.98 -22.10
C PRO A 515 7.26 23.58 -20.95
N ALA A 516 8.31 24.34 -21.27
CA ALA A 516 9.18 24.95 -20.26
C ALA A 516 8.42 25.79 -19.23
N GLU A 517 7.33 26.46 -19.62
CA GLU A 517 6.49 27.24 -18.70
C GLU A 517 5.77 26.36 -17.66
N SER A 518 5.32 25.16 -18.05
CA SER A 518 4.74 24.19 -17.09
C SER A 518 5.78 23.72 -16.09
N ILE A 519 7.03 23.54 -16.52
CA ILE A 519 8.18 23.21 -15.65
C ILE A 519 8.43 24.35 -14.66
N ARG A 520 8.49 25.60 -15.13
CA ARG A 520 8.67 26.78 -14.27
C ARG A 520 7.56 26.91 -13.24
N LYS A 521 6.30 26.75 -13.66
CA LYS A 521 5.13 26.77 -12.77
C LYS A 521 5.23 25.70 -11.67
N ALA A 522 5.62 24.47 -12.03
CA ALA A 522 5.79 23.39 -11.07
C ALA A 522 6.94 23.66 -10.09
N ALA A 523 8.11 24.06 -10.58
CA ALA A 523 9.27 24.38 -9.76
C ALA A 523 8.96 25.48 -8.73
N ARG A 524 8.33 26.57 -9.18
CA ARG A 524 7.90 27.68 -8.30
C ARG A 524 6.88 27.24 -7.27
N LEU A 525 5.91 26.38 -7.64
CA LEU A 525 4.91 25.85 -6.70
C LEU A 525 5.57 24.95 -5.64
N ILE A 526 6.49 24.07 -6.05
CA ILE A 526 7.21 23.16 -5.14
C ILE A 526 8.03 23.98 -4.13
N ALA A 527 8.75 25.00 -4.60
CA ALA A 527 9.52 25.88 -3.72
C ALA A 527 8.62 26.68 -2.77
N ALA A 528 7.51 27.25 -3.26
CA ALA A 528 6.64 28.12 -2.48
C ALA A 528 5.82 27.42 -1.39
N ARG A 529 5.62 26.10 -1.49
CA ARG A 529 4.81 25.31 -0.53
C ARG A 529 5.64 24.37 0.35
N GLY A 530 6.97 24.40 0.22
CA GLY A 530 7.90 23.50 0.91
C GLY A 530 8.16 23.86 2.38
N PRO A 531 8.76 22.93 3.16
CA PRO A 531 9.14 21.56 2.77
C PRO A 531 7.92 20.63 2.61
N GLY A 532 7.99 19.67 1.68
CA GLY A 532 6.88 18.76 1.35
C GLY A 532 7.21 17.26 1.38
N VAL A 533 6.21 16.43 1.06
CA VAL A 533 6.35 14.97 0.94
C VAL A 533 6.52 14.57 -0.53
N PHE A 534 7.64 13.91 -0.81
CA PHE A 534 8.05 13.43 -2.13
C PHE A 534 7.74 11.94 -2.26
N VAL A 535 6.66 11.61 -2.97
CA VAL A 535 6.16 10.26 -3.18
C VAL A 535 6.67 9.72 -4.50
N SER A 536 7.31 8.55 -4.49
CA SER A 536 7.82 7.91 -5.70
C SER A 536 7.34 6.47 -5.87
N GLY A 537 7.30 6.01 -7.11
CA GLY A 537 6.91 4.66 -7.46
C GLY A 537 7.75 4.08 -8.60
N LEU A 538 7.15 3.15 -9.31
CA LEU A 538 7.81 2.30 -10.30
C LEU A 538 8.05 2.98 -11.64
N GLY A 539 7.34 4.08 -11.91
CA GLY A 539 7.64 4.97 -13.03
C GLY A 539 8.96 5.72 -12.89
N LEU A 540 9.69 5.56 -11.77
CA LEU A 540 11.10 5.94 -11.66
C LEU A 540 11.99 4.70 -11.67
N SER A 541 11.73 3.73 -10.80
CA SER A 541 12.70 2.65 -10.53
C SER A 541 12.82 1.59 -11.63
N GLU A 542 11.72 1.26 -12.32
CA GLU A 542 11.65 0.20 -13.33
C GLU A 542 11.97 0.74 -14.74
N GLN A 543 13.13 1.38 -14.88
CA GLN A 543 13.68 1.94 -16.13
C GLN A 543 15.19 1.72 -16.21
N THR A 544 15.77 1.77 -17.41
CA THR A 544 17.23 1.68 -17.60
C THR A 544 18.03 2.81 -16.92
N GLN A 545 17.37 3.88 -16.48
CA GLN A 545 17.94 4.98 -15.72
C GLN A 545 17.36 5.09 -14.31
N GLY A 546 16.87 3.97 -13.73
CA GLY A 546 16.14 4.01 -12.48
C GLY A 546 16.93 4.62 -11.32
N VAL A 547 18.23 4.30 -11.19
CA VAL A 547 19.09 4.86 -10.14
C VAL A 547 19.28 6.36 -10.35
N ALA A 548 19.61 6.79 -11.57
CA ALA A 548 19.79 8.19 -11.92
C ALA A 548 18.50 9.00 -11.71
N GLY A 549 17.34 8.47 -12.12
CA GLY A 549 16.05 9.10 -11.95
C GLY A 549 15.68 9.32 -10.48
N VAL A 550 15.96 8.35 -9.61
CA VAL A 550 15.72 8.51 -8.17
C VAL A 550 16.71 9.50 -7.54
N MET A 551 17.98 9.52 -7.96
CA MET A 551 18.96 10.52 -7.52
C MET A 551 18.52 11.94 -7.87
N ALA A 552 18.12 12.17 -9.13
CA ALA A 552 17.64 13.48 -9.58
C ALA A 552 16.38 13.91 -8.82
N TYR A 553 15.48 12.97 -8.52
CA TYR A 553 14.31 13.25 -7.69
C TYR A 553 14.66 13.54 -6.22
N ALA A 554 15.66 12.86 -5.65
CA ALA A 554 16.17 13.15 -4.31
C ALA A 554 16.88 14.51 -4.23
N ASN A 555 17.56 14.95 -5.29
CA ASN A 555 18.11 16.31 -5.38
C ASN A 555 16.99 17.36 -5.22
N LEU A 556 15.83 17.17 -5.86
CA LEU A 556 14.68 18.07 -5.67
C LEU A 556 14.19 18.10 -4.23
N ALA A 557 14.12 16.95 -3.56
CA ALA A 557 13.75 16.87 -2.15
C ALA A 557 14.75 17.60 -1.24
N MET A 558 16.05 17.55 -1.56
CA MET A 558 17.08 18.31 -0.84
C MET A 558 17.04 19.81 -1.13
N LEU A 559 16.82 20.24 -2.39
CA LEU A 559 16.61 21.65 -2.72
C LEU A 559 15.38 22.23 -1.99
N ASN A 560 14.34 21.41 -1.81
CA ASN A 560 13.14 21.77 -1.07
C ASN A 560 13.32 21.75 0.47
N GLY A 561 14.46 21.29 0.97
CA GLY A 561 14.71 21.14 2.41
C GLY A 561 13.83 20.09 3.09
N ALA A 562 13.40 19.05 2.36
CA ALA A 562 12.37 18.12 2.81
C ALA A 562 12.87 16.97 3.70
N LEU A 563 14.15 16.59 3.61
CA LEU A 563 14.67 15.39 4.30
C LEU A 563 15.07 15.69 5.76
N GLY A 564 14.76 14.76 6.68
CA GLY A 564 15.13 14.90 8.09
C GLY A 564 14.25 15.87 8.89
N ARG A 565 13.03 16.16 8.43
CA ARG A 565 12.04 17.03 9.07
C ARG A 565 10.68 16.33 9.12
N ARG A 566 9.87 16.63 10.14
CA ARG A 566 8.49 16.11 10.27
C ARG A 566 7.56 16.78 9.26
N GLY A 567 6.51 16.08 8.82
CA GLY A 567 5.58 16.57 7.80
C GLY A 567 6.19 16.67 6.40
N SER A 568 7.40 16.16 6.18
CA SER A 568 8.11 16.20 4.91
C SER A 568 9.04 14.99 4.76
N GLY A 569 9.60 14.81 3.56
CA GLY A 569 10.58 13.76 3.28
C GLY A 569 10.21 12.94 2.07
N MET A 570 10.83 11.77 1.91
CA MET A 570 10.63 10.88 0.77
C MET A 570 9.89 9.60 1.19
N LEU A 571 8.82 9.30 0.45
CA LEU A 571 8.00 8.10 0.56
C LEU A 571 8.05 7.31 -0.75
N PRO A 572 9.10 6.49 -0.99
CA PRO A 572 9.05 5.47 -2.03
C PRO A 572 8.00 4.43 -1.66
N LEU A 573 6.91 4.35 -2.43
CA LEU A 573 5.79 3.47 -2.17
C LEU A 573 6.12 2.02 -2.51
N ARG A 574 6.78 1.35 -1.56
CA ARG A 574 7.15 -0.06 -1.62
C ARG A 574 5.98 -0.95 -2.06
N GLY A 575 6.22 -1.83 -3.04
CA GLY A 575 5.18 -2.64 -3.69
C GLY A 575 4.57 -3.74 -2.81
N GLN A 576 5.37 -4.76 -2.45
CA GLN A 576 4.91 -5.92 -1.67
C GLN A 576 4.93 -5.66 -0.16
N ASN A 577 4.02 -6.33 0.56
CA ASN A 577 3.78 -6.17 2.00
C ASN A 577 5.06 -6.17 2.84
N ASN A 578 6.04 -7.00 2.47
CA ASN A 578 7.27 -7.16 3.21
C ASN A 578 8.54 -6.92 2.37
N VAL A 579 8.47 -6.12 1.29
CA VAL A 579 9.66 -5.87 0.45
C VAL A 579 10.72 -5.07 1.18
N GLN A 580 10.32 -4.18 2.09
CA GLN A 580 11.25 -3.49 2.99
C GLN A 580 11.90 -4.51 3.92
N GLY A 581 11.11 -5.39 4.53
CA GLY A 581 11.59 -6.42 5.44
C GLY A 581 12.53 -7.43 4.78
N ALA A 582 12.21 -7.97 3.61
CA ALA A 582 13.11 -8.87 2.86
C ALA A 582 14.48 -8.21 2.60
N ALA A 583 14.49 -6.94 2.18
CA ALA A 583 15.74 -6.17 2.05
C ALA A 583 16.46 -5.99 3.39
N ASP A 584 15.74 -5.66 4.46
CA ASP A 584 16.29 -5.52 5.81
C ASP A 584 16.91 -6.84 6.33
N MET A 585 16.34 -7.98 5.95
CA MET A 585 16.83 -9.32 6.30
C MET A 585 18.04 -9.75 5.48
N GLY A 586 18.49 -8.96 4.51
CA GLY A 586 19.65 -9.27 3.69
C GLY A 586 19.34 -10.14 2.46
N SER A 587 18.10 -10.16 1.97
CA SER A 587 17.72 -10.85 0.72
C SER A 587 18.22 -10.12 -0.54
N GLN A 588 19.51 -9.78 -0.56
CA GLN A 588 20.20 -9.07 -1.63
C GLN A 588 21.60 -9.66 -1.77
N PRO A 589 22.15 -9.77 -2.98
CA PRO A 589 23.41 -10.48 -3.18
C PRO A 589 24.64 -9.68 -2.72
N TYR A 590 24.48 -8.39 -2.43
CA TYR A 590 25.57 -7.45 -2.14
C TYR A 590 25.57 -6.90 -0.71
N SER A 591 24.59 -7.26 0.13
CA SER A 591 24.46 -6.75 1.50
C SER A 591 24.01 -7.84 2.48
N LEU A 592 24.48 -7.73 3.71
CA LEU A 592 24.08 -8.56 4.85
C LEU A 592 22.83 -7.95 5.52
N PRO A 593 22.15 -8.68 6.44
CA PRO A 593 21.04 -8.11 7.21
C PRO A 593 21.37 -6.73 7.78
N GLY A 594 20.40 -5.81 7.74
CA GLY A 594 20.57 -4.42 8.19
C GLY A 594 21.45 -3.56 7.30
N TYR A 595 21.54 -3.89 6.00
CA TYR A 595 22.33 -3.19 4.99
C TYR A 595 23.84 -3.16 5.30
N MET A 596 24.33 -4.12 6.08
CA MET A 596 25.74 -4.21 6.43
C MET A 596 26.57 -4.69 5.23
N LYS A 597 27.81 -4.20 5.11
CA LYS A 597 28.69 -4.53 3.99
C LYS A 597 29.28 -5.93 4.14
N LEU A 598 29.37 -6.68 3.04
CA LEU A 598 29.92 -8.06 3.02
C LEU A 598 31.37 -8.15 3.50
N GLY A 599 32.16 -7.10 3.26
CA GLY A 599 33.58 -7.02 3.61
C GLY A 599 33.88 -6.43 5.00
N ASP A 600 32.86 -6.07 5.79
CA ASP A 600 33.09 -5.49 7.12
C ASP A 600 33.57 -6.57 8.10
N THR A 601 34.85 -6.48 8.50
CA THR A 601 35.51 -7.49 9.35
C THR A 601 34.81 -7.68 10.70
N GLU A 602 34.30 -6.62 11.31
CA GLU A 602 33.67 -6.69 12.63
C GLU A 602 32.29 -7.33 12.54
N VAL A 603 31.52 -6.97 11.50
CA VAL A 603 30.23 -7.63 11.21
C VAL A 603 30.45 -9.12 10.94
N ARG A 604 31.45 -9.47 10.13
CA ARG A 604 31.77 -10.87 9.80
C ARG A 604 32.16 -11.67 11.03
N ARG A 605 32.99 -11.11 11.92
CA ARG A 605 33.39 -11.74 13.18
C ARG A 605 32.17 -12.01 14.08
N ARG A 606 31.25 -11.03 14.19
CA ARG A 606 29.99 -11.21 14.92
C ARG A 606 29.12 -12.32 14.31
N LEU A 607 29.00 -12.35 12.98
CA LEU A 607 28.22 -13.37 12.29
C LEU A 607 28.85 -14.76 12.41
N ASP A 608 30.18 -14.88 12.36
CA ASP A 608 30.88 -16.14 12.59
C ASP A 608 30.56 -16.71 13.98
N GLN A 609 30.56 -15.86 15.01
CA GLN A 609 30.20 -16.23 16.38
C GLN A 609 28.72 -16.63 16.53
N LEU A 610 27.81 -15.93 15.86
CA LEU A 610 26.35 -16.17 15.99
C LEU A 610 25.85 -17.31 15.09
N TRP A 611 26.41 -17.46 13.89
CA TRP A 611 25.98 -18.41 12.89
C TRP A 611 26.84 -19.68 12.83
N GLY A 612 28.03 -19.65 13.43
CA GLY A 612 29.04 -20.72 13.34
C GLY A 612 29.83 -20.71 12.03
N ALA A 613 29.61 -19.72 11.16
CA ALA A 613 30.37 -19.50 9.94
C ALA A 613 30.23 -18.05 9.43
N ALA A 614 31.34 -17.44 9.06
CA ALA A 614 31.34 -16.14 8.39
C ALA A 614 30.76 -16.24 6.96
N PRO A 615 29.90 -15.29 6.52
CA PRO A 615 29.39 -15.27 5.16
C PRO A 615 30.49 -15.00 4.12
N PRO A 616 30.31 -15.34 2.83
CA PRO A 616 31.29 -14.99 1.79
C PRO A 616 31.47 -13.47 1.63
N THR A 617 32.65 -13.02 1.15
CA THR A 617 32.95 -11.58 0.93
C THR A 617 32.48 -11.06 -0.43
N GLN A 618 32.45 -11.93 -1.44
CA GLN A 618 32.12 -11.55 -2.81
C GLN A 618 30.60 -11.42 -2.98
N PRO A 619 30.11 -10.40 -3.70
CA PRO A 619 28.70 -10.32 -4.06
C PRO A 619 28.23 -11.57 -4.81
N GLY A 620 27.01 -12.01 -4.53
CA GLY A 620 26.35 -13.04 -5.32
C GLY A 620 25.78 -12.52 -6.64
N LYS A 621 25.11 -13.40 -7.37
CA LYS A 621 24.39 -13.07 -8.60
C LYS A 621 23.03 -12.44 -8.28
N THR A 622 22.61 -11.46 -9.07
CA THR A 622 21.24 -10.91 -9.10
C THR A 622 20.29 -11.85 -9.86
N ILE A 623 18.97 -11.66 -9.74
CA ILE A 623 17.97 -12.49 -10.46
C ILE A 623 18.27 -12.63 -11.97
N PRO A 624 18.49 -11.56 -12.75
CA PRO A 624 18.83 -11.69 -14.17
C PRO A 624 20.12 -12.51 -14.40
N GLU A 625 21.15 -12.27 -13.59
CA GLU A 625 22.42 -13.00 -13.68
C GLU A 625 22.28 -14.48 -13.26
N MET A 626 21.34 -14.80 -12.35
CA MET A 626 21.01 -16.18 -12.01
C MET A 626 20.34 -16.90 -13.20
N TYR A 627 19.48 -16.23 -13.97
CA TYR A 627 18.90 -16.80 -15.18
C TYR A 627 19.97 -17.09 -16.23
N ASP A 628 20.85 -16.12 -16.50
CA ASP A 628 21.95 -16.30 -17.44
C ASP A 628 22.90 -17.43 -16.99
N ALA A 629 23.22 -17.48 -15.70
CA ALA A 629 24.05 -18.53 -15.12
C ALA A 629 23.39 -19.93 -15.20
N ALA A 630 22.06 -20.02 -15.05
CA ALA A 630 21.34 -21.28 -15.20
C ALA A 630 21.42 -21.79 -16.64
N ILE A 631 21.22 -20.90 -17.61
CA ILE A 631 21.33 -21.22 -19.05
C ILE A 631 22.77 -21.62 -19.42
N ALA A 632 23.76 -20.90 -18.91
CA ALA A 632 25.18 -21.22 -19.11
C ALA A 632 25.63 -22.48 -18.35
N GLY A 633 24.81 -22.95 -17.39
CA GLY A 633 25.11 -24.09 -16.55
C GLY A 633 26.09 -23.82 -15.41
N SER A 634 26.40 -22.58 -15.08
CA SER A 634 27.16 -22.27 -13.86
C SER A 634 26.26 -22.25 -12.62
N LEU A 635 24.94 -22.05 -12.77
CA LEU A 635 23.93 -22.26 -11.74
C LEU A 635 23.19 -23.58 -12.01
N ARG A 636 23.06 -24.42 -10.99
CA ARG A 636 22.49 -25.78 -11.07
C ARG A 636 21.26 -25.99 -10.19
N ALA A 637 21.15 -25.24 -9.10
CA ALA A 637 19.99 -25.30 -8.21
C ALA A 637 19.46 -23.90 -7.87
N LEU A 638 18.13 -23.77 -7.81
CA LEU A 638 17.46 -22.56 -7.36
C LEU A 638 16.32 -22.92 -6.40
N TRP A 639 16.24 -22.21 -5.27
CA TRP A 639 15.08 -22.26 -4.38
C TRP A 639 14.31 -20.94 -4.47
N ILE A 640 13.11 -21.01 -5.07
CA ILE A 640 12.18 -19.89 -5.19
C ILE A 640 11.11 -20.01 -4.10
N GLN A 641 11.02 -18.99 -3.25
CA GLN A 641 9.98 -18.88 -2.22
C GLN A 641 8.96 -17.84 -2.65
N GLY A 642 7.67 -18.23 -2.70
CA GLY A 642 6.52 -17.33 -2.81
C GLY A 642 6.56 -16.36 -3.99
N GLU A 643 7.09 -16.78 -5.14
CA GLU A 643 7.20 -15.99 -6.36
C GLU A 643 6.87 -16.83 -7.61
N ASP A 644 6.12 -16.23 -8.54
CA ASP A 644 5.78 -16.80 -9.84
C ASP A 644 6.53 -16.06 -10.96
N VAL A 645 7.85 -16.24 -10.97
CA VAL A 645 8.78 -15.55 -11.86
C VAL A 645 8.48 -15.78 -13.35
N VAL A 646 7.84 -16.89 -13.74
CA VAL A 646 7.44 -17.09 -15.14
C VAL A 646 6.44 -16.03 -15.58
N GLN A 647 5.47 -15.68 -14.73
CA GLN A 647 4.49 -14.65 -15.05
C GLN A 647 5.00 -13.24 -14.71
N SER A 648 5.76 -13.04 -13.62
CA SER A 648 6.16 -11.70 -13.15
C SER A 648 7.39 -11.11 -13.81
N ASP A 649 8.34 -11.92 -14.23
CA ASP A 649 9.66 -11.45 -14.67
C ASP A 649 9.66 -11.18 -16.18
N PRO A 650 10.46 -10.21 -16.66
CA PRO A 650 10.46 -9.82 -18.06
C PRO A 650 11.15 -10.89 -18.90
N ASN A 651 10.98 -10.83 -20.22
CA ASN A 651 11.58 -11.78 -21.16
C ASN A 651 11.25 -13.23 -20.75
N THR A 652 9.96 -13.51 -20.59
CA THR A 652 9.42 -14.78 -20.06
C THR A 652 10.02 -16.01 -20.73
N ASP A 653 10.32 -15.97 -22.02
CA ASP A 653 10.92 -17.11 -22.73
C ASP A 653 12.35 -17.42 -22.25
N ASN A 654 13.13 -16.39 -21.87
CA ASN A 654 14.43 -16.56 -21.24
C ASN A 654 14.31 -17.14 -19.83
N VAL A 655 13.33 -16.67 -19.04
CA VAL A 655 13.03 -17.21 -17.70
C VAL A 655 12.67 -18.70 -17.80
N LEU A 656 11.79 -19.07 -18.72
CA LEU A 656 11.42 -20.46 -18.98
C LEU A 656 12.62 -21.31 -19.37
N LYS A 657 13.51 -20.80 -20.22
CA LYS A 657 14.75 -21.48 -20.60
C LYS A 657 15.64 -21.70 -19.38
N ALA A 658 15.86 -20.67 -18.57
CA ALA A 658 16.69 -20.73 -17.36
C ALA A 658 16.16 -21.76 -16.36
N LEU A 659 14.88 -21.71 -16.02
CA LEU A 659 14.28 -22.64 -15.05
C LEU A 659 14.33 -24.09 -15.53
N LYS A 660 14.18 -24.34 -16.83
CA LYS A 660 14.31 -25.69 -17.44
C LYS A 660 15.76 -26.20 -17.50
N SER A 661 16.75 -25.31 -17.42
CA SER A 661 18.18 -25.69 -17.44
C SER A 661 18.72 -26.13 -16.07
N LEU A 662 17.96 -25.90 -14.99
CA LEU A 662 18.36 -26.26 -13.63
C LEU A 662 18.28 -27.78 -13.39
N GLY A 663 19.25 -28.32 -12.66
CA GLY A 663 19.23 -29.72 -12.18
C GLY A 663 18.43 -29.91 -10.89
N LEU A 664 18.05 -28.81 -10.23
CA LEU A 664 17.13 -28.78 -9.10
C LEU A 664 16.41 -27.42 -9.05
N LEU A 665 15.09 -27.44 -8.94
CA LEU A 665 14.25 -26.28 -8.72
C LEU A 665 13.30 -26.60 -7.57
N ILE A 666 13.45 -25.87 -6.47
CA ILE A 666 12.60 -25.97 -5.28
C ILE A 666 11.64 -24.78 -5.34
N VAL A 667 10.34 -25.04 -5.25
CA VAL A 667 9.32 -23.98 -5.20
C VAL A 667 8.48 -24.14 -3.94
N GLN A 668 8.41 -23.08 -3.15
CA GLN A 668 7.59 -23.02 -1.94
C GLN A 668 6.46 -22.03 -2.17
N GLU A 669 5.21 -22.49 -2.27
CA GLU A 669 4.13 -21.69 -2.85
C GLU A 669 2.74 -22.08 -2.31
N LEU A 670 1.77 -21.17 -2.45
CA LEU A 670 0.38 -21.38 -2.06
C LEU A 670 -0.42 -22.21 -3.08
N PHE A 671 -0.05 -22.10 -4.36
CA PHE A 671 -0.78 -22.62 -5.52
C PHE A 671 0.17 -23.25 -6.54
N MET A 672 -0.36 -24.10 -7.44
CA MET A 672 0.39 -24.59 -8.59
C MET A 672 0.51 -23.50 -9.68
N THR A 673 1.46 -22.59 -9.51
CA THR A 673 1.80 -21.49 -10.44
C THR A 673 2.59 -21.96 -11.67
N ASP A 674 2.82 -21.08 -12.64
CA ASP A 674 3.61 -21.43 -13.84
C ASP A 674 5.07 -21.75 -13.47
N THR A 675 5.63 -21.06 -12.48
CA THR A 675 6.92 -21.43 -11.88
C THR A 675 6.87 -22.77 -11.14
N ALA A 676 5.86 -23.02 -10.30
CA ALA A 676 5.75 -24.28 -9.55
C ALA A 676 5.61 -25.50 -10.48
N ARG A 677 4.96 -25.32 -11.64
CA ARG A 677 4.84 -26.35 -12.68
C ARG A 677 6.15 -26.77 -13.31
N LEU A 678 7.26 -26.06 -13.09
CA LEU A 678 8.60 -26.44 -13.53
C LEU A 678 9.45 -27.04 -12.39
N ALA A 679 8.96 -27.00 -11.15
CA ALA A 679 9.72 -27.42 -9.98
C ALA A 679 9.99 -28.92 -9.97
N HIS A 680 11.08 -29.31 -9.31
CA HIS A 680 11.40 -30.70 -8.98
C HIS A 680 10.75 -31.12 -7.65
N VAL A 681 10.63 -30.17 -6.72
CA VAL A 681 9.92 -30.32 -5.44
C VAL A 681 9.10 -29.06 -5.17
N VAL A 682 7.86 -29.26 -4.71
CA VAL A 682 6.96 -28.18 -4.30
C VAL A 682 6.60 -28.32 -2.82
N PHE A 683 6.83 -27.28 -2.04
CA PHE A 683 6.43 -27.20 -0.63
C PHE A 683 5.16 -26.35 -0.47
N PRO A 684 4.06 -26.88 0.10
CA PRO A 684 2.85 -26.11 0.36
C PRO A 684 3.06 -25.12 1.51
N ALA A 685 2.91 -23.84 1.21
CA ALA A 685 3.09 -22.77 2.20
C ALA A 685 1.78 -22.37 2.90
N ALA A 686 1.90 -21.95 4.16
CA ALA A 686 0.85 -21.27 4.90
C ALA A 686 0.69 -19.82 4.41
N SER A 687 -0.53 -19.34 4.25
CA SER A 687 -0.79 -17.94 3.87
C SER A 687 -0.67 -16.99 5.08
N VAL A 688 -0.72 -15.67 4.82
CA VAL A 688 -0.71 -14.64 5.89
C VAL A 688 -1.82 -14.82 6.95
N LEU A 689 -2.93 -15.48 6.58
CA LEU A 689 -4.03 -15.75 7.50
C LEU A 689 -3.77 -16.97 8.39
N GLU A 690 -2.71 -17.73 8.10
CA GLU A 690 -2.46 -19.08 8.61
C GLU A 690 -1.13 -19.20 9.37
N GLN A 691 -0.27 -18.16 9.34
CA GLN A 691 1.03 -18.18 9.98
C GLN A 691 1.28 -16.95 10.87
N GLU A 692 2.18 -17.12 11.84
CA GLU A 692 2.72 -16.05 12.67
C GLU A 692 4.08 -15.57 12.14
N GLY A 693 4.35 -14.28 12.30
CA GLY A 693 5.65 -13.70 11.97
C GLY A 693 5.63 -12.18 12.07
N THR A 694 6.55 -11.53 11.36
CA THR A 694 6.53 -10.08 11.19
C THR A 694 6.65 -9.64 9.73
N PHE A 695 6.01 -8.51 9.42
CA PHE A 695 6.25 -7.76 8.19
C PHE A 695 6.79 -6.37 8.52
N THR A 696 7.68 -5.86 7.67
CA THR A 696 8.11 -4.48 7.65
C THR A 696 7.50 -3.78 6.43
N ASN A 697 6.66 -2.78 6.68
CA ASN A 697 5.97 -2.03 5.64
C ASN A 697 6.86 -0.94 4.99
N GLY A 698 6.30 -0.19 4.05
CA GLY A 698 7.00 0.83 3.28
C GLY A 698 7.47 2.06 4.07
N GLU A 699 6.90 2.31 5.25
CA GLU A 699 7.37 3.33 6.20
C GLU A 699 8.28 2.75 7.30
N ARG A 700 8.84 1.55 7.08
CA ARG A 700 9.77 0.84 7.97
C ARG A 700 9.16 0.31 9.27
N ARG A 701 7.83 0.28 9.36
CA ARG A 701 7.11 -0.23 10.53
C ARG A 701 7.08 -1.74 10.52
N ILE A 702 7.70 -2.34 11.53
CA ILE A 702 7.68 -3.76 11.84
C ILE A 702 6.38 -4.05 12.58
N GLN A 703 5.56 -4.93 12.05
CA GLN A 703 4.24 -5.27 12.57
C GLN A 703 4.10 -6.78 12.71
N ARG A 704 3.53 -7.23 13.83
CA ARG A 704 3.27 -8.65 14.08
C ARG A 704 2.07 -9.14 13.28
N VAL A 705 2.27 -10.26 12.58
CA VAL A 705 1.27 -11.02 11.84
C VAL A 705 0.81 -12.18 12.72
N MET A 706 -0.50 -12.34 12.87
CA MET A 706 -1.10 -13.40 13.69
C MET A 706 -1.97 -14.33 12.84
N PRO A 707 -1.94 -15.66 13.08
CA PRO A 707 -2.77 -16.62 12.39
C PRO A 707 -4.22 -16.49 12.86
N ALA A 708 -5.14 -16.30 11.91
CA ALA A 708 -6.58 -16.21 12.14
C ALA A 708 -7.31 -17.55 11.89
N VAL A 709 -6.74 -18.41 11.03
CA VAL A 709 -7.22 -19.74 10.70
C VAL A 709 -6.05 -20.72 10.65
N ALA A 710 -6.32 -22.03 10.65
CA ALA A 710 -5.27 -23.05 10.48
C ALA A 710 -4.84 -23.18 9.00
N PRO A 711 -3.58 -23.53 8.71
CA PRO A 711 -3.14 -23.89 7.36
C PRO A 711 -3.95 -25.06 6.78
N PRO A 712 -4.20 -25.10 5.45
CA PRO A 712 -4.96 -26.18 4.85
C PRO A 712 -4.14 -27.46 4.72
N GLY A 713 -4.74 -28.60 5.09
CA GLY A 713 -4.11 -29.91 5.00
C GLY A 713 -2.85 -30.01 5.85
N SER A 714 -1.70 -30.23 5.21
CA SER A 714 -0.39 -30.32 5.86
C SER A 714 0.53 -29.14 5.54
N ALA A 715 0.01 -28.05 4.96
CA ALA A 715 0.78 -26.85 4.67
C ALA A 715 1.45 -26.29 5.95
N ARG A 716 2.65 -25.72 5.82
CA ARG A 716 3.45 -25.23 6.96
C ARG A 716 3.86 -23.76 6.78
N PRO A 717 4.07 -23.01 7.89
CA PRO A 717 4.74 -21.72 7.86
C PRO A 717 6.08 -21.78 7.15
N ASP A 718 6.43 -20.70 6.46
CA ASP A 718 7.56 -20.72 5.55
C ASP A 718 8.90 -21.00 6.26
N TRP A 719 9.07 -20.39 7.44
CA TRP A 719 10.28 -20.46 8.25
C TRP A 719 10.56 -21.88 8.78
N GLU A 720 9.51 -22.67 9.04
CA GLU A 720 9.65 -24.06 9.51
C GLU A 720 10.24 -24.95 8.43
N VAL A 721 9.77 -24.80 7.19
CA VAL A 721 10.29 -25.56 6.03
C VAL A 721 11.77 -25.27 5.83
N ILE A 722 12.17 -23.99 5.89
CA ILE A 722 13.56 -23.57 5.75
C ILE A 722 14.42 -24.13 6.89
N ARG A 723 13.94 -24.05 8.14
CA ARG A 723 14.62 -24.63 9.30
C ARG A 723 14.82 -26.13 9.13
N ASP A 724 13.78 -26.86 8.76
CA ASP A 724 13.84 -28.32 8.69
C ASP A 724 14.75 -28.80 7.55
N VAL A 725 14.76 -28.11 6.40
CA VAL A 725 15.72 -28.38 5.32
C VAL A 725 17.15 -28.08 5.77
N ALA A 726 17.40 -26.97 6.47
CA ALA A 726 18.72 -26.67 7.02
C ALA A 726 19.20 -27.76 8.00
N VAL A 727 18.34 -28.21 8.91
CA VAL A 727 18.64 -29.29 9.87
C VAL A 727 18.89 -30.63 9.17
N ALA A 728 18.20 -30.89 8.05
CA ALA A 728 18.39 -32.11 7.27
C ALA A 728 19.72 -32.15 6.48
N MET A 729 20.42 -31.02 6.29
CA MET A 729 21.76 -30.96 5.67
C MET A 729 22.87 -31.44 6.63
N LYS A 730 22.78 -32.70 7.05
CA LYS A 730 23.75 -33.34 7.96
C LYS A 730 25.17 -33.21 7.42
N GLY A 731 26.13 -32.87 8.28
CA GLY A 731 27.54 -32.70 7.93
C GLY A 731 27.98 -31.27 7.60
N LEU A 732 27.04 -30.32 7.45
CA LEU A 732 27.35 -28.89 7.25
C LEU A 732 27.23 -28.02 8.51
N GLY A 733 27.09 -28.64 9.69
CA GLY A 733 27.08 -27.92 10.96
C GLY A 733 25.78 -27.15 11.30
N ALA A 734 24.74 -27.22 10.47
CA ALA A 734 23.45 -26.58 10.76
C ALA A 734 22.74 -27.24 11.96
N SER A 735 22.80 -26.58 13.13
CA SER A 735 22.21 -27.04 14.39
C SER A 735 21.13 -26.07 14.90
N TRP A 736 20.22 -25.69 14.01
CA TRP A 736 19.20 -24.68 14.29
C TRP A 736 18.14 -25.20 15.28
N LYS A 737 17.82 -24.38 16.29
CA LYS A 737 16.90 -24.74 17.39
C LYS A 737 15.69 -23.79 17.50
N TYR A 738 15.34 -23.09 16.43
CA TYR A 738 14.20 -22.17 16.42
C TYR A 738 12.88 -22.94 16.62
N ARG A 739 12.16 -22.62 17.69
CA ARG A 739 10.86 -23.21 18.03
C ARG A 739 9.72 -22.27 17.66
N THR A 740 9.97 -20.97 17.67
CA THR A 740 9.01 -19.92 17.36
C THR A 740 9.65 -18.85 16.47
N PRO A 741 8.85 -18.04 15.75
CA PRO A 741 9.39 -16.92 15.00
C PRO A 741 10.00 -15.83 15.91
N ALA A 742 9.62 -15.76 17.19
CA ALA A 742 10.27 -14.90 18.18
C ALA A 742 11.76 -15.26 18.39
N ASP A 743 12.10 -16.57 18.43
CA ASP A 743 13.50 -17.01 18.55
C ASP A 743 14.36 -16.48 17.38
N VAL A 744 13.77 -16.37 16.19
CA VAL A 744 14.43 -15.85 14.98
C VAL A 744 14.63 -14.34 15.09
N MET A 745 13.61 -13.60 15.54
CA MET A 745 13.70 -12.15 15.77
C MET A 745 14.73 -11.80 16.85
N ASP A 746 14.83 -12.58 17.92
CA ASP A 746 15.82 -12.37 18.98
C ASP A 746 17.26 -12.61 18.49
N GLU A 747 17.47 -13.53 17.55
CA GLU A 747 18.75 -13.63 16.85
C GLU A 747 18.99 -12.44 15.92
N LEU A 748 17.99 -12.04 15.14
CA LEU A 748 18.10 -10.90 14.23
C LEU A 748 18.46 -9.61 14.99
N ALA A 749 17.84 -9.35 16.14
CA ALA A 749 18.14 -8.20 16.99
C ALA A 749 19.61 -8.17 17.44
N ARG A 750 20.22 -9.34 17.67
CA ARG A 750 21.66 -9.48 17.99
C ARG A 750 22.54 -9.35 16.75
N VAL A 751 22.05 -9.77 15.58
CA VAL A 751 22.76 -9.64 14.30
C VAL A 751 22.78 -8.19 13.82
N VAL A 752 21.70 -7.43 14.05
CA VAL A 752 21.50 -6.07 13.54
C VAL A 752 21.19 -5.09 14.69
N PRO A 753 22.09 -4.92 15.68
CA PRO A 753 21.76 -4.15 16.88
C PRO A 753 21.45 -2.67 16.59
N HIS A 754 22.04 -2.08 15.55
CA HIS A 754 21.82 -0.67 15.20
C HIS A 754 20.42 -0.36 14.67
N LEU A 755 19.71 -1.34 14.09
CA LEU A 755 18.34 -1.16 13.59
C LEU A 755 17.30 -1.93 14.40
N PHE A 756 17.64 -3.13 14.88
CA PHE A 756 16.71 -4.07 15.52
C PHE A 756 17.05 -4.38 16.98
N GLY A 757 18.11 -3.80 17.57
CA GLY A 757 18.56 -4.16 18.93
C GLY A 757 17.52 -3.96 20.03
N GLY A 758 16.52 -3.09 19.80
CA GLY A 758 15.37 -2.91 20.66
C GLY A 758 14.12 -3.68 20.25
N VAL A 759 14.12 -4.43 19.15
CA VAL A 759 12.93 -5.11 18.64
C VAL A 759 12.81 -6.50 19.29
N SER A 760 11.64 -6.80 19.83
CA SER A 760 11.26 -8.13 20.29
C SER A 760 9.76 -8.32 20.10
N TYR A 761 9.28 -9.56 20.06
CA TYR A 761 7.86 -9.86 19.85
C TYR A 761 6.95 -9.24 20.92
N ASP A 762 7.41 -9.14 22.16
CA ASP A 762 6.69 -8.49 23.26
C ASP A 762 6.46 -6.99 23.01
N ARG A 763 7.38 -6.35 22.27
CA ARG A 763 7.29 -4.94 21.93
C ARG A 763 6.52 -4.66 20.64
N LEU A 764 6.16 -5.69 19.88
CA LEU A 764 5.45 -5.57 18.60
C LEU A 764 3.92 -5.70 18.74
N GLY A 765 3.39 -5.43 19.94
CA GLY A 765 1.94 -5.28 20.17
C GLY A 765 1.37 -4.00 19.53
N GLY A 766 0.05 -3.97 19.29
CA GLY A 766 -0.64 -2.80 18.73
C GLY A 766 -0.15 -2.42 17.34
N ASP A 767 0.42 -1.22 17.19
CA ASP A 767 0.92 -0.67 15.93
C ASP A 767 2.32 -1.15 15.53
N GLY A 768 3.06 -1.82 16.42
CA GLY A 768 4.45 -2.21 16.16
C GLY A 768 5.43 -1.02 16.17
N LEU A 769 6.61 -1.19 15.59
CA LEU A 769 7.74 -0.25 15.74
C LEU A 769 8.37 0.12 14.39
N GLN A 770 8.69 1.40 14.17
CA GLN A 770 9.49 1.82 13.01
C GLN A 770 10.98 1.69 13.34
N TRP A 771 11.72 0.97 12.51
CA TRP A 771 13.17 0.96 12.62
C TRP A 771 13.76 2.26 12.02
N PRO A 772 14.93 2.75 12.50
CA PRO A 772 15.78 2.18 13.56
C PRO A 772 15.16 2.13 14.95
N CYS A 773 15.44 1.05 15.69
CA CYS A 773 15.11 0.85 17.09
C CYS A 773 16.30 0.15 17.77
N PRO A 774 17.35 0.90 18.17
CA PRO A 774 18.65 0.32 18.52
C PRO A 774 18.71 -0.33 19.91
N ALA A 775 17.81 0.03 20.82
CA ALA A 775 17.87 -0.41 22.21
C ALA A 775 16.48 -0.72 22.80
N PRO A 776 16.39 -1.61 23.80
CA PRO A 776 15.16 -1.82 24.56
C PRO A 776 14.62 -0.49 25.11
N GLY A 777 13.32 -0.24 24.94
CA GLY A 777 12.66 1.00 25.37
C GLY A 777 12.65 2.13 24.33
N HIS A 778 13.47 2.07 23.27
CA HIS A 778 13.44 3.09 22.20
C HIS A 778 12.10 3.08 21.46
N PRO A 779 11.37 4.20 21.28
CA PRO A 779 10.00 4.22 20.73
C PRO A 779 9.89 3.85 19.24
N GLY A 780 11.03 3.73 18.56
CA GLY A 780 11.14 3.63 17.11
C GLY A 780 11.42 4.99 16.48
N THR A 781 11.76 5.00 15.19
CA THR A 781 12.20 6.21 14.49
C THR A 781 11.22 6.55 13.35
N ARG A 782 10.36 7.53 13.60
CA ARG A 782 9.36 8.01 12.63
C ARG A 782 10.00 8.71 11.43
N THR A 783 10.92 9.64 11.68
CA THR A 783 11.59 10.45 10.66
C THR A 783 13.06 10.08 10.60
N LEU A 784 13.55 9.66 9.42
CA LEU A 784 14.98 9.38 9.25
C LEU A 784 15.75 10.68 9.00
N HIS A 785 17.01 10.67 9.39
CA HIS A 785 17.95 11.77 9.17
C HIS A 785 17.61 13.06 9.94
N GLU A 786 16.81 12.97 11.01
CA GLU A 786 16.71 14.07 11.98
C GLU A 786 18.12 14.40 12.52
N GLY A 787 18.48 15.68 12.50
CA GLY A 787 19.84 16.12 12.88
C GLY A 787 20.89 15.88 11.79
N THR A 788 21.24 14.64 11.47
CA THR A 788 22.32 14.33 10.51
C THR A 788 21.94 13.18 9.59
N PHE A 789 22.35 13.23 8.31
CA PHE A 789 22.17 12.08 7.42
C PHE A 789 23.00 10.90 7.90
N VAL A 790 22.59 9.67 7.56
CA VAL A 790 23.33 8.48 7.98
C VAL A 790 24.74 8.46 7.39
N ARG A 791 24.92 9.05 6.21
CA ARG A 791 26.24 9.26 5.58
C ARG A 791 26.95 10.56 6.01
N GLY A 792 26.42 11.32 6.96
CA GLY A 792 26.90 12.65 7.35
C GLY A 792 26.09 13.77 6.67
N LYS A 793 26.48 14.17 5.46
CA LYS A 793 25.77 15.17 4.65
C LYS A 793 25.02 14.53 3.47
N GLY A 794 23.91 15.11 3.03
CA GLY A 794 23.22 14.66 1.82
C GLY A 794 24.03 15.01 0.57
N ALA A 795 24.28 14.05 -0.32
CA ALA A 795 25.07 14.29 -1.54
C ALA A 795 24.18 14.69 -2.72
N PHE A 796 24.39 15.88 -3.25
CA PHE A 796 23.87 16.24 -4.58
C PHE A 796 24.56 15.40 -5.65
N MET A 797 23.77 14.83 -6.57
CA MET A 797 24.26 13.95 -7.63
C MET A 797 24.07 14.60 -9.00
N SER A 798 25.16 14.85 -9.72
CA SER A 798 25.13 15.30 -11.11
C SER A 798 24.90 14.10 -12.03
N VAL A 799 23.68 13.94 -12.54
CA VAL A 799 23.28 12.81 -13.38
C VAL A 799 22.72 13.29 -14.71
N ASP A 800 23.36 12.87 -15.81
CA ASP A 800 22.91 13.19 -17.17
C ASP A 800 21.76 12.30 -17.63
N TYR A 801 20.95 12.85 -18.52
CA TYR A 801 19.95 12.08 -19.24
C TYR A 801 20.61 11.20 -20.30
N ALA A 802 20.23 9.93 -20.31
CA ALA A 802 20.47 8.97 -21.38
C ALA A 802 19.14 8.55 -22.02
N PRO A 803 19.08 8.34 -23.35
CA PRO A 803 17.88 7.82 -23.99
C PRO A 803 17.56 6.38 -23.53
N PRO A 804 16.27 5.98 -23.50
CA PRO A 804 15.89 4.60 -23.24
C PRO A 804 16.53 3.61 -24.21
N GLN A 805 16.92 2.43 -23.72
CA GLN A 805 17.57 1.42 -24.57
C GLN A 805 16.60 0.76 -25.57
N ASP A 806 15.32 0.61 -25.21
CA ASP A 806 14.30 0.08 -26.12
C ASP A 806 13.61 1.21 -26.91
N ALA A 807 14.36 1.83 -27.83
CA ALA A 807 13.86 2.95 -28.63
C ALA A 807 12.77 2.53 -29.63
N THR A 808 11.80 3.44 -29.83
CA THR A 808 10.74 3.32 -30.84
C THR A 808 11.32 3.36 -32.26
N SER A 809 10.67 2.69 -33.20
CA SER A 809 11.02 2.70 -34.63
C SER A 809 9.76 2.72 -35.50
N GLU A 810 9.90 2.75 -36.82
CA GLU A 810 8.75 2.61 -37.74
C GLU A 810 7.97 1.32 -37.51
N GLN A 811 8.67 0.21 -37.18
CA GLN A 811 8.05 -1.08 -36.89
C GLN A 811 7.42 -1.14 -35.48
N TYR A 812 7.99 -0.42 -34.52
CA TYR A 812 7.54 -0.38 -33.12
C TYR A 812 7.34 1.09 -32.68
N PRO A 813 6.31 1.79 -33.19
CA PRO A 813 6.18 3.24 -33.03
C PRO A 813 5.56 3.68 -31.70
N PHE A 814 5.10 2.74 -30.87
CA PHE A 814 4.46 3.04 -29.59
C PHE A 814 5.37 2.68 -28.41
N VAL A 815 5.20 3.38 -27.29
CA VAL A 815 5.76 2.98 -26.00
C VAL A 815 4.68 2.33 -25.15
N LEU A 816 4.90 1.08 -24.77
CA LEU A 816 4.09 0.35 -23.80
C LEU A 816 4.60 0.58 -22.38
N ILE A 817 3.66 0.95 -21.51
CA ILE A 817 3.85 1.08 -20.06
C ILE A 817 3.10 -0.06 -19.38
N THR A 818 3.78 -0.84 -18.55
CA THR A 818 3.08 -1.86 -17.74
C THR A 818 2.70 -1.31 -16.36
N GLY A 819 1.58 -1.77 -15.80
CA GLY A 819 1.25 -1.45 -14.41
C GLY A 819 0.15 -2.31 -13.82
N ARG A 820 -0.67 -1.71 -12.95
CA ARG A 820 -1.61 -2.41 -12.07
C ARG A 820 -2.99 -1.77 -12.12
N VAL A 821 -3.99 -2.49 -11.63
CA VAL A 821 -5.31 -1.96 -11.23
C VAL A 821 -5.56 -2.21 -9.75
N LEU A 822 -6.61 -1.58 -9.20
CA LEU A 822 -6.98 -1.71 -7.80
C LEU A 822 -7.34 -3.16 -7.41
N ASP A 823 -8.11 -3.83 -8.25
CA ASP A 823 -8.81 -5.09 -7.90
C ASP A 823 -7.88 -6.30 -7.88
N HIS A 824 -6.82 -6.28 -8.68
CA HIS A 824 -5.89 -7.41 -8.78
C HIS A 824 -4.50 -7.06 -8.25
N TYR A 825 -3.83 -8.08 -7.69
CA TYR A 825 -2.52 -7.90 -7.09
C TYR A 825 -1.44 -8.62 -7.90
N ASN A 826 -0.48 -7.87 -8.47
CA ASN A 826 0.62 -8.39 -9.31
C ASN A 826 0.14 -9.48 -10.27
N VAL A 827 0.70 -10.69 -10.22
CA VAL A 827 0.33 -11.81 -11.09
C VAL A 827 -0.98 -12.50 -10.71
N GLY A 828 -1.83 -11.90 -9.86
CA GLY A 828 -3.22 -12.32 -9.64
C GLY A 828 -3.43 -13.70 -8.99
N THR A 829 -2.39 -14.39 -8.52
CA THR A 829 -2.49 -15.75 -7.96
C THR A 829 -3.47 -15.83 -6.79
N MET A 830 -3.54 -14.80 -5.94
CA MET A 830 -4.54 -14.74 -4.86
C MET A 830 -5.85 -14.11 -5.34
N THR A 831 -5.80 -12.93 -5.96
CA THR A 831 -7.02 -12.13 -6.21
C THR A 831 -7.90 -12.70 -7.33
N ARG A 832 -7.37 -13.43 -8.33
CA ARG A 832 -8.21 -14.09 -9.35
C ARG A 832 -9.09 -15.19 -8.75
N ARG A 833 -8.71 -15.76 -7.60
CA ARG A 833 -9.47 -16.79 -6.86
C ARG A 833 -10.49 -16.18 -5.89
N THR A 834 -10.95 -14.96 -6.18
CA THR A 834 -11.92 -14.22 -5.38
C THR A 834 -12.96 -13.57 -6.30
N PRO A 835 -14.08 -13.07 -5.76
CA PRO A 835 -15.05 -12.29 -6.53
C PRO A 835 -14.50 -11.00 -7.17
N ASN A 836 -13.25 -10.60 -6.93
CA ASN A 836 -12.59 -9.50 -7.68
C ASN A 836 -12.60 -9.77 -9.20
N SER A 837 -12.60 -11.04 -9.61
CA SER A 837 -12.75 -11.44 -11.02
C SER A 837 -14.08 -11.00 -11.65
N ARG A 838 -15.11 -10.70 -10.84
CA ARG A 838 -16.38 -10.12 -11.30
C ARG A 838 -16.31 -8.59 -11.47
N LEU A 839 -15.37 -7.94 -10.78
CA LEU A 839 -15.09 -6.50 -10.94
C LEU A 839 -14.21 -6.28 -12.18
N VAL A 840 -13.12 -7.05 -12.30
CA VAL A 840 -12.21 -7.03 -13.44
C VAL A 840 -11.86 -8.47 -13.83
N GLY A 841 -12.29 -8.89 -15.02
CA GLY A 841 -12.13 -10.29 -15.45
C GLY A 841 -10.93 -10.58 -16.36
N LYS A 842 -10.21 -9.54 -16.82
CA LYS A 842 -9.10 -9.65 -17.79
C LYS A 842 -8.24 -8.38 -17.80
N ASP A 843 -7.03 -8.48 -18.34
CA ASP A 843 -6.19 -7.33 -18.65
C ASP A 843 -6.73 -6.58 -19.88
N TYR A 844 -6.54 -5.26 -19.93
CA TYR A 844 -6.96 -4.40 -21.04
C TYR A 844 -5.77 -3.56 -21.53
N LEU A 845 -5.66 -3.39 -22.85
CA LEU A 845 -4.72 -2.46 -23.47
C LEU A 845 -5.36 -1.07 -23.55
N GLU A 846 -4.98 -0.16 -22.66
CA GLU A 846 -5.40 1.24 -22.76
C GLU A 846 -4.65 1.93 -23.91
N ILE A 847 -5.39 2.53 -24.85
CA ILE A 847 -4.87 3.23 -26.02
C ILE A 847 -5.59 4.58 -26.22
N HIS A 848 -4.85 5.59 -26.66
CA HIS A 848 -5.42 6.91 -26.93
C HIS A 848 -6.38 6.89 -28.14
N PRO A 849 -7.51 7.62 -28.13
CA PRO A 849 -8.49 7.59 -29.23
C PRO A 849 -7.94 7.94 -30.61
N ALA A 850 -6.99 8.88 -30.68
CA ALA A 850 -6.37 9.26 -31.95
C ALA A 850 -5.53 8.12 -32.56
N ASP A 851 -4.84 7.34 -31.71
CA ASP A 851 -4.06 6.19 -32.17
C ASP A 851 -4.95 5.00 -32.50
N ALA A 852 -6.00 4.77 -31.71
CA ALA A 852 -7.00 3.76 -31.99
C ALA A 852 -7.67 4.00 -33.35
N ALA A 853 -8.10 5.25 -33.62
CA ALA A 853 -8.68 5.63 -34.91
C ALA A 853 -7.71 5.45 -36.07
N ARG A 854 -6.43 5.83 -35.90
CA ARG A 854 -5.37 5.65 -36.92
C ARG A 854 -5.12 4.18 -37.25
N LEU A 855 -5.27 3.29 -36.28
CA LEU A 855 -5.04 1.84 -36.43
C LEU A 855 -6.31 1.03 -36.73
N GLY A 856 -7.49 1.66 -36.80
CA GLY A 856 -8.76 0.95 -36.96
C GLY A 856 -9.13 0.06 -35.77
N ILE A 857 -8.74 0.45 -34.55
CA ILE A 857 -9.00 -0.28 -33.32
C ILE A 857 -10.24 0.30 -32.63
N GLU A 858 -11.27 -0.51 -32.45
CA GLU A 858 -12.47 -0.18 -31.69
C GLU A 858 -12.34 -0.61 -30.22
N ASP A 859 -13.11 0.02 -29.32
CA ASP A 859 -13.13 -0.34 -27.91
C ASP A 859 -13.59 -1.80 -27.72
N GLY A 860 -12.89 -2.54 -26.85
CA GLY A 860 -13.16 -3.95 -26.60
C GLY A 860 -12.63 -4.95 -27.64
N SER A 861 -12.20 -4.49 -28.82
CA SER A 861 -11.64 -5.36 -29.86
C SER A 861 -10.28 -5.94 -29.45
N PRO A 862 -9.95 -7.19 -29.82
CA PRO A 862 -8.66 -7.78 -29.47
C PRO A 862 -7.53 -7.11 -30.25
N VAL A 863 -6.46 -6.73 -29.54
CA VAL A 863 -5.28 -6.07 -30.12
C VAL A 863 -4.06 -6.92 -29.86
N ARG A 864 -3.28 -7.17 -30.93
CA ARG A 864 -1.96 -7.78 -30.84
C ARG A 864 -0.95 -6.69 -30.50
N VAL A 865 -0.26 -6.89 -29.38
CA VAL A 865 0.86 -6.08 -28.93
C VAL A 865 2.13 -6.86 -29.24
N ARG A 866 2.97 -6.34 -30.14
CA ARG A 866 4.20 -7.02 -30.56
C ARG A 866 5.42 -6.16 -30.22
N SER A 867 6.44 -6.76 -29.63
CA SER A 867 7.76 -6.16 -29.46
C SER A 867 8.81 -6.98 -30.22
N ARG A 868 10.08 -6.62 -30.03
CA ARG A 868 11.24 -7.39 -30.51
C ARG A 868 11.37 -8.76 -29.82
N TRP A 869 10.75 -8.92 -28.66
CA TRP A 869 10.97 -10.03 -27.73
C TRP A 869 9.84 -11.05 -27.76
N GLY A 870 8.63 -10.61 -28.09
CA GLY A 870 7.47 -11.48 -28.12
C GLY A 870 6.19 -10.74 -28.51
N GLN A 871 5.07 -11.37 -28.20
CA GLN A 871 3.75 -10.80 -28.42
C GLN A 871 2.79 -11.14 -27.27
N ALA A 872 1.81 -10.27 -27.09
CA ALA A 872 0.68 -10.43 -26.18
C ALA A 872 -0.62 -10.05 -26.91
N VAL A 873 -1.75 -10.53 -26.42
CA VAL A 873 -3.08 -10.16 -26.95
C VAL A 873 -3.97 -9.73 -25.78
N ALA A 874 -4.58 -8.56 -25.91
CA ALA A 874 -5.52 -8.02 -24.94
C ALA A 874 -6.62 -7.22 -25.63
N PRO A 875 -7.85 -7.18 -25.09
CA PRO A 875 -8.89 -6.28 -25.57
C PRO A 875 -8.46 -4.82 -25.39
N ALA A 876 -8.76 -3.98 -26.38
CA ALA A 876 -8.55 -2.54 -26.31
C ALA A 876 -9.47 -1.90 -25.26
N ARG A 877 -8.95 -0.86 -24.60
CA ARG A 877 -9.71 0.12 -23.84
C ARG A 877 -9.35 1.51 -24.37
N VAL A 878 -10.21 2.07 -25.20
CA VAL A 878 -9.97 3.37 -25.83
C VAL A 878 -10.24 4.48 -24.82
N SER A 879 -9.19 5.18 -24.39
CA SER A 879 -9.33 6.20 -23.34
C SER A 879 -8.35 7.36 -23.48
N ARG A 880 -8.75 8.55 -23.03
CA ARG A 880 -7.89 9.75 -22.99
C ARG A 880 -6.93 9.76 -21.79
N ARG A 881 -6.77 8.64 -21.07
CA ARG A 881 -5.83 8.56 -19.94
C ARG A 881 -4.37 8.53 -20.40
N MET A 882 -4.12 8.00 -21.60
CA MET A 882 -2.79 7.86 -22.18
C MET A 882 -2.45 9.05 -23.08
N LEU A 883 -1.15 9.37 -23.19
CA LEU A 883 -0.66 10.27 -24.22
C LEU A 883 -0.70 9.59 -25.60
N PRO A 884 -0.91 10.35 -26.70
CA PRO A 884 -0.72 9.82 -28.04
C PRO A 884 0.68 9.22 -28.22
N GLY A 885 0.77 8.07 -28.88
CA GLY A 885 2.01 7.30 -29.06
C GLY A 885 2.40 6.44 -27.84
N THR A 886 1.60 6.43 -26.77
CA THR A 886 1.80 5.56 -25.60
C THR A 886 0.61 4.61 -25.41
N SER A 887 0.86 3.47 -24.79
CA SER A 887 -0.16 2.50 -24.41
C SER A 887 0.11 1.95 -23.01
N PHE A 888 -0.93 1.40 -22.37
CA PHE A 888 -0.79 0.79 -21.05
C PHE A 888 -1.43 -0.59 -20.99
N LEU A 889 -0.74 -1.54 -20.37
CA LEU A 889 -1.23 -2.90 -20.19
C LEU A 889 -0.89 -3.41 -18.79
N THR A 890 -1.82 -4.12 -18.17
CA THR A 890 -1.58 -4.82 -16.91
C THR A 890 -1.06 -6.24 -17.14
N PHE A 891 -0.55 -6.88 -16.09
CA PHE A 891 0.01 -8.24 -16.13
C PHE A 891 -0.68 -9.17 -15.11
N HIS A 892 -1.95 -8.88 -14.82
CA HIS A 892 -2.70 -9.56 -13.78
C HIS A 892 -3.25 -10.91 -14.20
N PHE A 893 -3.26 -11.24 -15.49
CA PHE A 893 -3.85 -12.45 -16.04
C PHE A 893 -2.82 -13.20 -16.90
N PRO A 894 -2.51 -14.48 -16.60
CA PRO A 894 -1.49 -15.24 -17.32
C PRO A 894 -1.86 -15.45 -18.79
N GLU A 895 -3.16 -15.40 -19.12
CA GLU A 895 -3.68 -15.53 -20.48
C GLU A 895 -3.16 -14.44 -21.41
N THR A 896 -2.88 -13.24 -20.89
CA THR A 896 -2.39 -12.10 -21.68
C THR A 896 -0.90 -12.20 -21.99
N GLN A 897 -0.11 -12.82 -21.11
CA GLN A 897 1.34 -12.98 -21.25
C GLN A 897 2.11 -11.66 -21.44
N THR A 898 1.68 -10.58 -20.76
CA THR A 898 2.24 -9.22 -20.89
C THR A 898 3.77 -9.17 -20.79
N ASN A 899 4.38 -9.92 -19.88
CA ASN A 899 5.84 -9.87 -19.69
C ASN A 899 6.66 -10.57 -20.79
N ARG A 900 6.02 -11.28 -21.74
CA ARG A 900 6.68 -11.75 -22.97
C ARG A 900 7.10 -10.62 -23.90
N VAL A 901 6.41 -9.48 -23.88
CA VAL A 901 6.79 -8.34 -24.74
C VAL A 901 7.90 -7.49 -24.12
N VAL A 902 8.20 -7.66 -22.83
CA VAL A 902 9.22 -6.88 -22.11
C VAL A 902 10.61 -7.48 -22.37
N GLY A 903 11.57 -6.63 -22.73
CA GLY A 903 12.93 -7.03 -23.07
C GLY A 903 13.86 -7.28 -21.87
N PRO A 904 15.14 -7.61 -22.14
CA PRO A 904 16.14 -7.90 -21.11
C PRO A 904 16.81 -6.66 -20.52
N TRP A 905 16.37 -5.45 -20.91
CA TRP A 905 17.03 -4.21 -20.51
C TRP A 905 16.86 -3.95 -19.02
N THR A 906 17.96 -3.52 -18.38
CA THR A 906 17.99 -3.24 -16.95
C THR A 906 18.75 -1.94 -16.67
N ASP A 907 18.47 -1.34 -15.51
CA ASP A 907 19.31 -0.31 -14.91
C ASP A 907 20.74 -0.86 -14.70
N PRO A 908 21.78 -0.16 -15.15
CA PRO A 908 23.14 -0.72 -15.17
C PRO A 908 23.71 -1.00 -13.78
N THR A 909 23.26 -0.25 -12.77
CA THR A 909 23.77 -0.33 -11.39
C THR A 909 22.97 -1.31 -10.54
N SER A 910 21.65 -1.16 -10.54
CA SER A 910 20.73 -1.95 -9.71
C SER A 910 20.17 -3.18 -10.42
N LYS A 911 20.42 -3.36 -11.72
CA LYS A 911 19.87 -4.48 -12.52
C LYS A 911 18.33 -4.59 -12.45
N CYS A 912 17.63 -3.51 -12.11
CA CYS A 912 16.18 -3.45 -12.16
C CYS A 912 15.72 -3.45 -13.62
N PRO A 913 14.78 -4.30 -14.06
CA PRO A 913 14.34 -4.30 -15.45
C PRO A 913 13.53 -3.07 -15.85
N ASP A 914 13.57 -2.76 -17.15
CA ASP A 914 12.74 -1.72 -17.74
C ASP A 914 11.36 -2.27 -18.13
N TYR A 915 10.41 -2.11 -17.22
CA TYR A 915 9.01 -2.49 -17.45
C TYR A 915 8.16 -1.34 -17.98
N LYS A 916 8.67 -0.12 -17.97
CA LYS A 916 7.88 1.11 -18.17
C LYS A 916 8.13 1.74 -19.53
N VAL A 917 9.19 1.34 -20.23
CA VAL A 917 9.52 1.83 -21.56
C VAL A 917 9.83 0.64 -22.47
N VAL A 918 8.79 0.12 -23.12
CA VAL A 918 8.90 -0.98 -24.08
C VAL A 918 8.41 -0.54 -25.44
N ALA A 919 9.23 -0.65 -26.48
CA ALA A 919 8.82 -0.28 -27.83
C ALA A 919 7.94 -1.39 -28.43
N VAL A 920 6.73 -1.03 -28.88
CA VAL A 920 5.75 -1.97 -29.42
C VAL A 920 5.09 -1.49 -30.71
N GLY A 921 4.65 -2.45 -31.51
CA GLY A 921 3.69 -2.29 -32.60
C GLY A 921 2.32 -2.78 -32.13
N LEU A 922 1.27 -2.07 -32.54
CA LEU A 922 -0.12 -2.37 -32.19
C LEU A 922 -0.91 -2.62 -33.48
N ALA A 923 -1.67 -3.72 -33.52
CA ALA A 923 -2.53 -4.05 -34.66
C ALA A 923 -3.77 -4.83 -34.18
N PRO A 924 -4.92 -4.75 -34.89
CA PRO A 924 -6.02 -5.67 -34.69
C PRO A 924 -5.54 -7.14 -34.73
N ALA A 925 -6.00 -7.96 -33.79
CA ALA A 925 -5.49 -9.33 -33.59
C ALA A 925 -6.11 -10.36 -34.53
#